data_AF-A0A1H6ERB3-F1
#
_entry.id   AF-A0A1H6ERB3-F1
#
_cell.length_a   1.000
_cell.length_b   1.000
_cell.length_c   1.000
_cell.angle_alpha   90.00
_cell.angle_beta   90.00
_cell.angle_gamma   90.00
#
_symmetry.space_group_name_H-M   'P 1'
#
loop_
_entity.id
_entity.type
_entity.pdbx_description
1 polymer ?
#
loop_
_entity_poly.entity_id
_entity_poly.type
_entity_poly.pdbx_seq_one_letter_code
_entity_poly.pdbx_strand_id
1 'polypeptide(L)'
;MPQISPLVAGDPTELGSFRLSGRVGEGGQGIVYLGVNDEGERAAIKLLHVKFSGDTIARSRFARELKAAQRVASFCTARVMEADLDGDTPYIASEYIDGRPLREIVETDGPLTGTVLDRLAIGTATALTAIHHASIVHRDFKPDNVLIAADGPRVVDFGIARIIDSTGTITSRAIGTPAYMAPEQIAGDDIGPYTDVFSWGATIAFAATGETAFEGKSIAVVLNRILNHEVDVGMMPEPLRSVVRSALAKSPAERPSADQILLRLLGQSSTVGASTAVLTRGVQVASDDTTPFTRVSAGSITDQPGRQSSVVPPQPATPPPGATGQHGAITGQHSAATGQHAAVGPTGPSGAMVPPEGGGAPYPTPEPPARRGRAKVWIALSTVVALLAAAVALYMSGRLPLAFGGPPDTKEEPEAELPGSFASVVDKVARTGKIVIGVKGDLPGLGLQNGDDFQGMEVEFAKRVATELGAKETTFVRVGGGRARADAVAEGTADLVIATYSIDKSETQFAGPYYLAHQDVLVRAGSGIDSIGELAGKKICAPNNPSVSAVQDQVKVEPVMAGDYAACMDMLRSGKVDAVPGDDLILAGFAGREQNLRYKILGAKLSNERYAVAMRDGDAATCKAVRAVIADLYQTGFMERLLTSQFGKVDFKPELKVPAMETC
;
A
#
# COMPACT_ATOMS: atom_id res chain seq x y z
N MET A 1 14.85 -30.33 1.89
CA MET A 1 14.11 -30.06 3.14
C MET A 1 14.63 -28.73 3.65
N PRO A 2 13.77 -27.75 4.04
CA PRO A 2 14.28 -26.61 4.79
C PRO A 2 15.01 -27.17 6.02
N GLN A 3 16.28 -26.80 6.20
CA GLN A 3 17.09 -27.35 7.29
C GLN A 3 16.55 -26.84 8.62
N ILE A 4 15.71 -27.64 9.27
CA ILE A 4 15.26 -27.35 10.62
C ILE A 4 16.47 -27.50 11.54
N SER A 5 16.96 -26.37 12.04
CA SER A 5 18.08 -26.35 12.96
C SER A 5 17.58 -26.66 14.38
N PRO A 6 18.38 -27.31 15.24
CA PRO A 6 18.02 -27.51 16.64
C PRO A 6 17.75 -26.16 17.34
N LEU A 7 16.88 -26.18 18.36
CA LEU A 7 16.76 -25.04 19.27
C LEU A 7 18.08 -24.78 19.99
N VAL A 8 18.39 -23.52 20.28
CA VAL A 8 19.59 -23.12 21.02
C VAL A 8 19.24 -22.54 22.38
N ALA A 9 20.24 -22.38 23.24
CA ALA A 9 20.05 -21.79 24.57
C ALA A 9 19.48 -20.37 24.45
N GLY A 10 18.31 -20.14 25.07
CA GLY A 10 17.58 -18.87 25.01
C GLY A 10 16.34 -18.89 24.11
N ASP A 11 16.15 -19.95 23.32
CA ASP A 11 14.89 -20.18 22.62
C ASP A 11 13.77 -20.58 23.60
N PRO A 12 12.53 -20.12 23.38
CA PRO A 12 11.38 -20.67 24.09
C PRO A 12 11.24 -22.17 23.78
N THR A 13 10.82 -22.96 24.76
CA THR A 13 10.51 -24.38 24.55
C THR A 13 9.07 -24.57 24.10
N GLU A 14 8.19 -23.62 24.43
CA GLU A 14 6.77 -23.61 24.08
C GLU A 14 6.32 -22.18 23.78
N LEU A 15 5.41 -22.03 22.83
CA LEU A 15 4.71 -20.78 22.54
C LEU A 15 3.24 -21.10 22.29
N GLY A 16 2.35 -20.50 23.07
CA GLY A 16 0.92 -20.78 22.98
C GLY A 16 0.61 -22.25 23.24
N SER A 17 -0.11 -22.86 22.30
CA SER A 17 -0.45 -24.30 22.36
C SER A 17 0.63 -25.22 21.78
N PHE A 18 1.75 -24.68 21.30
CA PHE A 18 2.76 -25.44 20.56
C PHE A 18 4.06 -25.65 21.33
N ARG A 19 4.51 -26.91 21.38
CA ARG A 19 5.87 -27.30 21.78
C ARG A 19 6.83 -27.10 20.62
N LEU A 20 7.89 -26.32 20.82
CA LEU A 20 8.86 -26.02 19.78
C LEU A 20 9.86 -27.16 19.62
N SER A 21 10.16 -27.52 18.38
CA SER A 21 11.02 -28.67 18.03
C SER A 21 12.26 -28.27 17.23
N GLY A 22 12.31 -27.05 16.69
CA GLY A 22 13.49 -26.51 16.00
C GLY A 22 13.23 -25.16 15.36
N ARG A 23 14.25 -24.56 14.75
CA ARG A 23 14.20 -23.31 14.00
C ARG A 23 14.07 -23.61 12.50
N VAL A 24 13.06 -23.03 11.86
CA VAL A 24 12.81 -23.10 10.41
C VAL A 24 13.61 -22.04 9.65
N GLY A 25 13.80 -20.86 10.26
CA GLY A 25 14.59 -19.77 9.67
C GLY A 25 14.79 -18.60 10.62
N GLU A 26 15.82 -17.79 10.36
CA GLU A 26 16.19 -16.61 11.15
C GLU A 26 16.51 -15.44 10.19
N GLY A 27 15.91 -14.27 10.40
CA GLY A 27 16.12 -13.10 9.55
C GLY A 27 15.75 -11.78 10.23
N GLY A 28 15.84 -10.66 9.49
CA GLY A 28 15.62 -9.30 10.01
C GLY A 28 14.24 -9.01 10.62
N GLN A 29 13.29 -9.93 10.46
CA GLN A 29 11.92 -9.84 10.97
C GLN A 29 11.65 -10.75 12.19
N GLY A 30 12.63 -11.54 12.62
CA GLY A 30 12.53 -12.47 13.74
C GLY A 30 12.92 -13.91 13.42
N ILE A 31 12.68 -14.80 14.38
CA ILE A 31 12.95 -16.24 14.28
C ILE A 31 11.63 -16.97 14.03
N VAL A 32 11.65 -17.93 13.10
CA VAL A 32 10.54 -18.85 12.84
C VAL A 32 10.89 -20.22 13.39
N TYR A 33 10.02 -20.75 14.26
CA TYR A 33 10.16 -22.06 14.87
C TYR A 33 9.17 -23.07 14.26
N LEU A 34 9.54 -24.35 14.27
CA LEU A 34 8.59 -25.44 14.08
C LEU A 34 8.00 -25.82 15.44
N GLY A 35 6.69 -25.72 15.58
CA GLY A 35 5.96 -26.16 16.75
C GLY A 35 4.98 -27.29 16.45
N VAL A 36 4.64 -28.06 17.48
CA VAL A 36 3.59 -29.10 17.42
C VAL A 36 2.65 -28.93 18.61
N ASN A 37 1.34 -28.85 18.36
CA ASN A 37 0.33 -28.78 19.42
C ASN A 37 -0.03 -30.16 19.97
N ASP A 38 -0.89 -30.22 20.98
CA ASP A 38 -1.33 -31.49 21.58
C ASP A 38 -2.15 -32.38 20.63
N GLU A 39 -2.75 -31.79 19.59
CA GLU A 39 -3.48 -32.51 18.53
C GLU A 39 -2.54 -33.07 17.45
N GLY A 40 -1.24 -32.76 17.52
CA GLY A 40 -0.23 -33.20 16.56
C GLY A 40 -0.13 -32.33 15.30
N GLU A 41 -0.83 -31.19 15.26
CA GLU A 41 -0.73 -30.25 14.15
C GLU A 41 0.59 -29.48 14.21
N ARG A 42 1.23 -29.33 13.05
CA ARG A 42 2.52 -28.64 12.91
C ARG A 42 2.30 -27.18 12.52
N ALA A 43 2.99 -26.27 13.20
CA ALA A 43 2.94 -24.84 12.92
C ALA A 43 4.34 -24.23 12.68
N ALA A 44 4.41 -23.31 11.73
CA ALA A 44 5.48 -22.32 11.61
C ALA A 44 5.14 -21.13 12.51
N ILE A 45 5.92 -20.95 13.58
CA ILE A 45 5.67 -19.96 14.64
C ILE A 45 6.69 -18.85 14.53
N LYS A 46 6.24 -17.69 14.05
CA LYS A 46 7.09 -16.51 13.88
C LYS A 46 7.04 -15.66 15.14
N LEU A 47 8.16 -15.56 15.84
CA LEU A 47 8.32 -14.68 16.99
C LEU A 47 8.55 -13.26 16.48
N LEU A 48 7.70 -12.33 16.92
CA LEU A 48 7.75 -10.95 16.45
C LEU A 48 8.73 -10.17 17.32
N HIS A 49 9.75 -9.58 16.69
CA HIS A 49 10.71 -8.69 17.36
C HIS A 49 10.13 -7.28 17.58
N VAL A 50 8.97 -7.20 18.23
CA VAL A 50 8.33 -5.91 18.54
C VAL A 50 8.12 -5.80 20.04
N LYS A 51 8.75 -4.80 20.66
CA LYS A 51 8.32 -4.34 21.97
C LYS A 51 7.13 -3.43 21.74
N PHE A 52 5.92 -3.93 21.97
CA PHE A 52 4.72 -3.10 22.08
C PHE A 52 4.81 -2.23 23.36
N SER A 53 5.73 -1.27 23.39
CA SER A 53 5.84 -0.32 24.49
C SER A 53 4.66 0.66 24.42
N GLY A 54 3.55 0.31 25.09
CA GLY A 54 2.43 1.21 25.36
C GLY A 54 1.50 1.56 24.19
N ASP A 55 1.77 1.11 22.96
CA ASP A 55 0.94 1.43 21.78
C ASP A 55 -0.26 0.45 21.64
N THR A 56 -1.38 0.79 22.26
CA THR A 56 -2.65 0.06 22.14
C THR A 56 -3.27 0.13 20.73
N ILE A 57 -2.88 1.11 19.91
CA ILE A 57 -3.40 1.34 18.57
C ILE A 57 -2.78 0.34 17.59
N ALA A 58 -1.45 0.20 17.60
CA ALA A 58 -0.75 -0.80 16.78
C ALA A 58 -1.23 -2.23 17.08
N ARG A 59 -1.50 -2.54 18.35
CA ARG A 59 -2.07 -3.83 18.79
C ARG A 59 -3.46 -4.08 18.22
N SER A 60 -4.38 -3.10 18.32
CA SER A 60 -5.75 -3.26 17.82
C SER A 60 -5.83 -3.41 16.30
N ARG A 61 -5.00 -2.66 15.56
CA ARG A 61 -4.87 -2.76 14.10
C ARG A 61 -4.40 -4.17 13.69
N PHE A 62 -3.38 -4.70 14.38
CA PHE A 62 -2.86 -6.03 14.10
C PHE A 62 -3.86 -7.13 14.45
N ALA A 63 -4.51 -7.07 15.62
CA ALA A 63 -5.50 -8.08 16.04
C ALA A 63 -6.66 -8.21 15.05
N ARG A 64 -7.04 -7.09 14.41
CA ARG A 64 -8.07 -7.04 13.37
C ARG A 64 -7.60 -7.66 12.05
N GLU A 65 -6.38 -7.37 11.63
CA GLU A 65 -5.81 -7.95 10.41
C GLU A 65 -5.52 -9.44 10.57
N LEU A 66 -5.12 -9.87 11.77
CA LEU A 66 -5.01 -11.27 12.14
C LEU A 66 -6.36 -11.99 12.00
N LYS A 67 -7.45 -11.40 12.49
CA LYS A 67 -8.81 -11.94 12.31
C LYS A 67 -9.23 -12.01 10.84
N ALA A 68 -8.82 -11.04 10.02
CA ALA A 68 -9.03 -11.09 8.58
C ALA A 68 -8.21 -12.23 7.94
N ALA A 69 -6.95 -12.40 8.35
CA ALA A 69 -6.04 -13.40 7.82
C ALA A 69 -6.52 -14.83 8.14
N GLN A 70 -7.14 -15.04 9.30
CA GLN A 70 -7.79 -16.31 9.67
C GLN A 70 -8.95 -16.69 8.74
N ARG A 71 -9.52 -15.74 7.97
CA ARG A 71 -10.62 -15.99 7.01
C ARG A 71 -10.12 -16.29 5.60
N VAL A 72 -8.83 -16.13 5.32
CA VAL A 72 -8.25 -16.44 4.01
C VAL A 72 -8.22 -17.95 3.83
N ALA A 73 -8.64 -18.41 2.65
CA ALA A 73 -8.82 -19.82 2.39
C ALA A 73 -7.50 -20.60 2.38
N SER A 74 -7.43 -21.69 3.14
CA SER A 74 -6.23 -22.48 3.41
C SER A 74 -5.69 -23.30 2.23
N PHE A 75 -6.21 -23.14 1.02
CA PHE A 75 -5.83 -23.96 -0.15
C PHE A 75 -4.65 -23.37 -0.94
N CYS A 76 -4.39 -22.06 -0.84
CA CYS A 76 -3.29 -21.38 -1.55
C CYS A 76 -2.42 -20.54 -0.59
N THR A 77 -2.78 -20.50 0.69
CA THR A 77 -2.10 -19.74 1.74
C THR A 77 -1.88 -20.62 2.96
N ALA A 78 -0.82 -20.38 3.74
CA ALA A 78 -0.70 -20.97 5.07
C ALA A 78 -1.78 -20.40 5.99
N ARG A 79 -2.62 -21.26 6.58
CA ARG A 79 -3.68 -20.84 7.49
C ARG A 79 -3.08 -20.32 8.79
N VAL A 80 -3.56 -19.17 9.27
CA VAL A 80 -3.24 -18.70 10.62
C VAL A 80 -4.01 -19.56 11.63
N MET A 81 -3.29 -20.25 12.51
CA MET A 81 -3.85 -21.15 13.52
C MET A 81 -4.16 -20.40 14.81
N GLU A 82 -3.17 -19.71 15.36
CA GLU A 82 -3.29 -18.86 16.55
C GLU A 82 -2.26 -17.72 16.49
N ALA A 83 -2.43 -16.73 17.36
CA ALA A 83 -1.40 -15.74 17.64
C ALA A 83 -1.65 -15.14 19.02
N ASP A 84 -0.58 -14.72 19.69
CA ASP A 84 -0.62 -13.99 20.96
C ASP A 84 0.25 -12.75 20.83
N LEU A 85 -0.28 -11.63 21.31
CA LEU A 85 0.33 -10.30 21.28
C LEU A 85 0.29 -9.61 22.63
N ASP A 86 -0.48 -10.16 23.56
CA ASP A 86 -0.69 -9.63 24.90
C ASP A 86 0.36 -10.20 25.86
N GLY A 87 0.90 -11.38 25.55
CA GLY A 87 2.02 -11.98 26.25
C GLY A 87 3.35 -11.25 26.04
N ASP A 88 4.31 -11.51 26.95
CA ASP A 88 5.67 -10.95 26.92
C ASP A 88 6.47 -11.35 25.68
N THR A 89 6.01 -12.39 24.95
CA THR A 89 6.64 -12.90 23.72
C THR A 89 5.62 -12.98 22.59
N PRO A 90 5.40 -11.88 21.84
CA PRO A 90 4.43 -11.87 20.75
C PRO A 90 4.80 -12.83 19.62
N TYR A 91 3.84 -13.62 19.13
CA TYR A 91 4.06 -14.57 18.06
C TYR A 91 2.83 -14.75 17.16
N ILE A 92 3.06 -15.25 15.94
CA ILE A 92 2.01 -15.76 15.04
C ILE A 92 2.32 -17.22 14.72
N ALA A 93 1.36 -18.10 14.94
CA ALA A 93 1.42 -19.49 14.53
C ALA A 93 0.58 -19.70 13.26
N SER A 94 1.24 -20.15 12.20
CA SER A 94 0.62 -20.50 10.93
C SER A 94 0.87 -21.97 10.61
N GLU A 95 0.01 -22.57 9.81
CA GLU A 95 0.19 -23.94 9.33
C GLU A 95 1.60 -24.15 8.75
N TYR A 96 2.30 -25.18 9.23
CA TYR A 96 3.59 -25.54 8.67
C TYR A 96 3.42 -26.20 7.31
N ILE A 97 3.89 -25.53 6.26
CA ILE A 97 3.90 -26.06 4.91
C ILE A 97 5.21 -26.81 4.66
N ASP A 98 5.10 -28.10 4.34
CA ASP A 98 6.23 -28.93 3.92
C ASP A 98 6.56 -28.68 2.44
N GLY A 99 7.24 -27.57 2.19
CA GLY A 99 7.63 -27.12 0.85
C GLY A 99 8.96 -26.37 0.85
N ARG A 100 9.61 -26.31 -0.31
CA ARG A 100 10.85 -25.53 -0.52
C ARG A 100 10.52 -24.13 -0.99
N PRO A 101 11.20 -23.06 -0.52
CA PRO A 101 11.02 -21.72 -1.07
C PRO A 101 11.32 -21.67 -2.57
N LEU A 102 10.55 -20.90 -3.32
CA LEU A 102 10.73 -20.71 -4.75
C LEU A 102 12.12 -20.17 -5.08
N ARG A 103 12.66 -19.28 -4.22
CA ARG A 103 14.06 -18.81 -4.35
C ARG A 103 15.04 -19.98 -4.41
N GLU A 104 14.97 -20.86 -3.43
CA GLU A 104 15.88 -22.00 -3.31
C GLU A 104 15.78 -22.90 -4.53
N ILE A 105 14.56 -23.22 -4.98
CA ILE A 105 14.33 -24.04 -6.18
C ILE A 105 14.98 -23.41 -7.40
N VAL A 106 14.73 -22.12 -7.65
CA VAL A 106 15.25 -21.46 -8.85
C VAL A 106 16.78 -21.33 -8.81
N GLU A 107 17.36 -21.07 -7.64
CA GLU A 107 18.81 -20.94 -7.47
C GLU A 107 19.55 -22.29 -7.55
N THR A 108 18.92 -23.40 -7.15
CA THR A 108 19.54 -24.73 -7.13
C THR A 108 19.22 -25.57 -8.37
N ASP A 109 17.97 -25.54 -8.82
CA ASP A 109 17.44 -26.40 -9.90
C ASP A 109 17.31 -25.63 -11.23
N GLY A 110 17.41 -24.30 -11.18
CA GLY A 110 17.33 -23.40 -12.34
C GLY A 110 15.92 -22.83 -12.60
N PRO A 111 15.77 -22.02 -13.67
CA PRO A 111 14.51 -21.36 -13.97
C PRO A 111 13.38 -22.34 -14.33
N LEU A 112 12.16 -21.98 -13.95
CA LEU A 112 10.95 -22.75 -14.24
C LEU A 112 10.43 -22.43 -15.64
N THR A 113 9.97 -23.47 -16.35
CA THR A 113 9.47 -23.33 -17.72
C THR A 113 8.19 -24.15 -17.94
N GLY A 114 7.45 -23.82 -19.00
CA GLY A 114 6.24 -24.53 -19.41
C GLY A 114 5.19 -24.62 -18.31
N THR A 115 4.53 -25.79 -18.22
CA THR A 115 3.39 -26.02 -17.31
C THR A 115 3.73 -25.77 -15.84
N VAL A 116 4.98 -25.95 -15.42
CA VAL A 116 5.40 -25.71 -14.02
C VAL A 116 5.33 -24.22 -13.70
N LEU A 117 5.80 -23.36 -14.61
CA LEU A 117 5.72 -21.92 -14.49
C LEU A 117 4.27 -21.42 -14.56
N ASP A 118 3.46 -21.98 -15.46
CA ASP A 118 2.05 -21.62 -15.60
C ASP A 118 1.26 -21.94 -14.31
N ARG A 119 1.48 -23.12 -13.72
CA ARG A 119 0.85 -23.51 -12.44
C ARG A 119 1.30 -22.65 -11.28
N LEU A 120 2.59 -22.29 -11.23
CA LEU A 120 3.09 -21.34 -10.24
C LEU A 120 2.34 -20.00 -10.36
N ALA A 121 2.25 -19.46 -11.57
CA ALA A 121 1.57 -18.19 -11.84
C ALA A 121 0.08 -18.25 -11.46
N ILE A 122 -0.63 -19.30 -11.86
CA ILE A 122 -2.06 -19.49 -11.55
C ILE A 122 -2.27 -19.66 -10.05
N GLY A 123 -1.51 -20.54 -9.39
CA GLY A 123 -1.67 -20.80 -7.96
C GLY A 123 -1.38 -19.57 -7.09
N THR A 124 -0.32 -18.82 -7.42
CA THR A 124 0.01 -17.58 -6.70
C THR A 124 -0.95 -16.42 -7.00
N ALA A 125 -1.47 -16.31 -8.24
CA ALA A 125 -2.53 -15.35 -8.55
C ALA A 125 -3.86 -15.69 -7.83
N THR A 126 -4.16 -16.98 -7.68
CA THR A 126 -5.30 -17.46 -6.89
C THR A 126 -5.14 -17.10 -5.41
N ALA A 127 -3.93 -17.27 -4.86
CA ALA A 127 -3.61 -16.85 -3.50
C ALA A 127 -3.84 -15.34 -3.32
N LEU A 128 -3.28 -14.50 -4.20
CA LEU A 128 -3.46 -13.04 -4.14
C LEU A 128 -4.92 -12.64 -4.25
N THR A 129 -5.69 -13.27 -5.12
CA THR A 129 -7.13 -13.02 -5.24
C THR A 129 -7.84 -13.31 -3.92
N ALA A 130 -7.56 -14.45 -3.28
CA ALA A 130 -8.16 -14.80 -1.99
C ALA A 130 -7.77 -13.82 -0.86
N ILE A 131 -6.51 -13.40 -0.82
CA ILE A 131 -6.00 -12.41 0.16
C ILE A 131 -6.67 -11.06 -0.05
N HIS A 132 -6.76 -10.58 -1.29
CA HIS A 132 -7.35 -9.29 -1.64
C HIS A 132 -8.87 -9.28 -1.39
N HIS A 133 -9.58 -10.38 -1.61
CA HIS A 133 -11.01 -10.51 -1.25
C HIS A 133 -11.25 -10.46 0.26
N ALA A 134 -10.28 -10.90 1.06
CA ALA A 134 -10.29 -10.71 2.51
C ALA A 134 -9.88 -9.28 2.94
N SER A 135 -9.73 -8.34 1.99
CA SER A 135 -9.30 -6.96 2.22
C SER A 135 -7.90 -6.84 2.86
N ILE A 136 -7.03 -7.82 2.59
CA ILE A 136 -5.64 -7.85 3.05
C ILE A 136 -4.73 -7.50 1.86
N VAL A 137 -3.62 -6.82 2.14
CA VAL A 137 -2.51 -6.62 1.20
C VAL A 137 -1.30 -7.35 1.78
N HIS A 138 -0.64 -8.18 0.98
CA HIS A 138 0.50 -8.98 1.43
C HIS A 138 1.72 -8.10 1.76
N ARG A 139 2.03 -7.08 0.97
CA ARG A 139 3.11 -6.08 1.18
C ARG A 139 4.55 -6.60 1.17
N ASP A 140 4.75 -7.92 1.07
CA ASP A 140 6.07 -8.57 1.07
C ASP A 140 6.07 -9.80 0.14
N PHE A 141 5.33 -9.73 -0.96
CA PHE A 141 5.25 -10.84 -1.91
C PHE A 141 6.60 -11.01 -2.63
N LYS A 142 7.26 -12.16 -2.49
CA LYS A 142 8.59 -12.43 -3.07
C LYS A 142 8.85 -13.93 -3.15
N PRO A 143 9.87 -14.40 -3.90
CA PRO A 143 10.16 -15.83 -4.04
C PRO A 143 10.40 -16.57 -2.72
N ASP A 144 10.93 -15.88 -1.71
CA ASP A 144 11.17 -16.45 -0.38
C ASP A 144 9.87 -16.78 0.37
N ASN A 145 8.78 -16.07 0.06
CA ASN A 145 7.47 -16.23 0.68
C ASN A 145 6.50 -17.09 -0.15
N VAL A 146 7.01 -17.78 -1.18
CA VAL A 146 6.27 -18.74 -1.99
C VAL A 146 6.91 -20.11 -1.80
N LEU A 147 6.25 -21.00 -1.06
CA LEU A 147 6.70 -22.36 -0.83
C LEU A 147 6.09 -23.30 -1.85
N ILE A 148 6.89 -24.19 -2.44
CA ILE A 148 6.43 -25.21 -3.37
C ILE A 148 6.32 -26.52 -2.60
N ALA A 149 5.08 -26.91 -2.27
CA ALA A 149 4.75 -28.17 -1.62
C ALA A 149 4.38 -29.23 -2.67
N ALA A 150 4.20 -30.48 -2.22
CA ALA A 150 3.88 -31.59 -3.11
C ALA A 150 2.54 -31.40 -3.86
N ASP A 151 1.61 -30.63 -3.29
CA ASP A 151 0.27 -30.36 -3.80
C ASP A 151 0.15 -29.00 -4.54
N GLY A 152 1.22 -28.21 -4.58
CA GLY A 152 1.29 -26.95 -5.32
C GLY A 152 1.94 -25.79 -4.56
N PRO A 153 1.92 -24.57 -5.14
CA PRO A 153 2.48 -23.38 -4.52
C PRO A 153 1.61 -22.86 -3.37
N ARG A 154 2.25 -22.49 -2.26
CA ARG A 154 1.65 -21.91 -1.06
C ARG A 154 2.30 -20.56 -0.77
N VAL A 155 1.49 -19.51 -0.65
CA VAL A 155 1.98 -18.20 -0.23
C VAL A 155 1.97 -18.15 1.31
N VAL A 156 3.04 -17.63 1.90
CA VAL A 156 3.21 -17.52 3.35
C VAL A 156 3.60 -16.09 3.75
N ASP A 157 3.63 -15.79 5.05
CA ASP A 157 4.16 -14.52 5.57
C ASP A 157 3.50 -13.26 4.97
N PHE A 158 2.15 -13.26 4.87
CA PHE A 158 1.40 -12.04 4.60
C PHE A 158 1.79 -10.97 5.61
N GLY A 159 2.03 -9.75 5.16
CA GLY A 159 2.74 -8.66 5.86
C GLY A 159 2.05 -8.09 7.11
N ILE A 160 1.30 -8.89 7.86
CA ILE A 160 0.73 -8.62 9.18
C ILE A 160 1.81 -8.03 10.10
N ALA A 161 3.04 -8.55 10.05
CA ALA A 161 4.18 -8.02 10.81
C ALA A 161 4.65 -6.61 10.36
N ARG A 162 4.48 -6.24 9.07
CA ARG A 162 4.91 -4.94 8.52
C ARG A 162 3.93 -3.81 8.81
N ILE A 163 2.69 -4.12 9.20
CA ILE A 163 1.70 -3.12 9.65
C ILE A 163 2.07 -2.53 11.01
N ILE A 164 2.91 -3.21 11.80
CA ILE A 164 3.38 -2.72 13.10
C ILE A 164 4.56 -1.73 12.95
N ASP A 165 5.34 -1.84 11.87
CA ASP A 165 6.59 -1.08 11.67
C ASP A 165 6.39 0.24 10.88
N SER A 166 5.17 0.79 10.91
CA SER A 166 4.76 2.00 10.17
C SER A 166 5.51 3.28 10.58
N THR A 167 6.30 3.27 11.66
CA THR A 167 7.07 4.41 12.16
C THR A 167 8.55 4.44 11.72
N GLY A 168 9.06 3.40 11.06
CA GLY A 168 10.45 3.34 10.59
C GLY A 168 10.70 4.13 9.30
N THR A 169 11.82 4.86 9.22
CA THR A 169 12.32 5.50 8.00
C THR A 169 12.62 4.43 6.92
N ILE A 170 12.48 4.75 5.63
CA ILE A 170 12.77 3.83 4.50
C ILE A 170 14.16 3.16 4.63
N THR A 171 15.13 3.83 5.26
CA THR A 171 16.47 3.33 5.52
C THR A 171 16.56 2.28 6.63
N SER A 172 15.69 2.28 7.64
CA SER A 172 15.61 1.20 8.64
C SER A 172 14.75 0.02 8.16
N ARG A 173 13.85 0.26 7.19
CA ARG A 173 13.04 -0.75 6.48
C ARG A 173 13.82 -1.57 5.45
N ALA A 174 15.07 -1.22 5.18
CA ALA A 174 15.93 -1.82 4.15
C ALA A 174 16.64 -3.12 4.60
N ILE A 175 16.15 -3.79 5.64
CA ILE A 175 16.56 -5.16 5.99
C ILE A 175 15.66 -6.14 5.22
N GLY A 176 15.78 -6.13 3.89
CA GLY A 176 15.05 -6.99 2.96
C GLY A 176 15.46 -6.70 1.52
N THR A 177 15.28 -7.68 0.61
CA THR A 177 15.66 -7.54 -0.80
C THR A 177 14.77 -6.51 -1.50
N PRO A 178 15.24 -5.28 -1.75
CA PRO A 178 14.43 -4.17 -2.30
C PRO A 178 13.86 -4.48 -3.69
N ALA A 179 14.45 -5.45 -4.39
CA ALA A 179 14.16 -5.77 -5.79
C ALA A 179 12.74 -6.30 -6.07
N TYR A 180 11.90 -6.49 -5.05
CA TYR A 180 10.48 -6.85 -5.22
C TYR A 180 9.52 -5.76 -4.74
N MET A 181 10.04 -4.62 -4.26
CA MET A 181 9.22 -3.48 -3.87
C MET A 181 8.57 -2.84 -5.10
N ALA A 182 7.33 -2.37 -4.93
CA ALA A 182 6.66 -1.59 -5.96
C ALA A 182 7.08 -0.10 -5.91
N PRO A 183 7.03 0.64 -7.03
CA PRO A 183 7.37 2.07 -7.10
C PRO A 183 6.70 2.93 -6.02
N GLU A 184 5.42 2.71 -5.75
CA GLU A 184 4.65 3.44 -4.74
C GLU A 184 5.19 3.25 -3.31
N GLN A 185 5.77 2.08 -3.01
CA GLN A 185 6.39 1.82 -1.70
C GLN A 185 7.67 2.63 -1.51
N ILE A 186 8.35 2.98 -2.61
CA ILE A 186 9.57 3.80 -2.60
C ILE A 186 9.20 5.28 -2.51
N ALA A 187 8.14 5.70 -3.23
CA ALA A 187 7.63 7.06 -3.24
C ALA A 187 6.95 7.46 -1.91
N GLY A 188 6.48 6.47 -1.13
CA GLY A 188 5.70 6.72 0.08
C GLY A 188 4.23 7.04 -0.21
N ASP A 189 3.76 6.65 -1.39
CA ASP A 189 2.35 6.77 -1.80
C ASP A 189 1.49 5.69 -1.14
N ASP A 190 0.17 5.75 -1.36
CA ASP A 190 -0.78 4.79 -0.80
C ASP A 190 -0.49 3.35 -1.28
N ILE A 191 -0.22 2.46 -0.32
CA ILE A 191 0.04 1.03 -0.58
C ILE A 191 -1.28 0.27 -0.62
N GLY A 192 -1.56 -0.41 -1.73
CA GLY A 192 -2.81 -1.15 -1.96
C GLY A 192 -2.60 -2.50 -2.66
N PRO A 193 -3.68 -3.21 -3.04
CA PRO A 193 -3.61 -4.52 -3.69
C PRO A 193 -2.70 -4.59 -4.94
N TYR A 194 -2.62 -3.49 -5.69
CA TYR A 194 -1.76 -3.39 -6.89
C TYR A 194 -0.26 -3.42 -6.57
N THR A 195 0.14 -3.14 -5.33
CA THR A 195 1.52 -3.33 -4.86
C THR A 195 1.91 -4.80 -4.92
N ASP A 196 1.04 -5.70 -4.43
CA ASP A 196 1.30 -7.13 -4.48
C ASP A 196 1.33 -7.66 -5.92
N VAL A 197 0.53 -7.07 -6.81
CA VAL A 197 0.54 -7.41 -8.24
C VAL A 197 1.90 -7.13 -8.88
N PHE A 198 2.52 -5.99 -8.56
CA PHE A 198 3.86 -5.67 -9.05
C PHE A 198 4.91 -6.66 -8.52
N SER A 199 4.86 -6.90 -7.20
CA SER A 199 5.75 -7.85 -6.54
C SER A 199 5.57 -9.28 -7.06
N TRP A 200 4.34 -9.68 -7.41
CA TRP A 200 4.01 -10.92 -8.08
C TRP A 200 4.63 -10.99 -9.48
N GLY A 201 4.47 -9.93 -10.29
CA GLY A 201 5.11 -9.85 -11.61
C GLY A 201 6.63 -10.03 -11.54
N ALA A 202 7.28 -9.38 -10.56
CA ALA A 202 8.71 -9.51 -10.34
C ALA A 202 9.12 -10.92 -9.87
N THR A 203 8.26 -11.57 -9.08
CA THR A 203 8.45 -12.97 -8.61
C THR A 203 8.33 -13.96 -9.76
N ILE A 204 7.33 -13.81 -10.64
CA ILE A 204 7.17 -14.68 -11.82
C ILE A 204 8.29 -14.43 -12.83
N ALA A 205 8.73 -13.18 -13.01
CA ALA A 205 9.90 -12.89 -13.84
C ALA A 205 11.15 -13.62 -13.34
N PHE A 206 11.45 -13.54 -12.04
CA PHE A 206 12.54 -14.30 -11.43
C PHE A 206 12.38 -15.81 -11.62
N ALA A 207 11.18 -16.35 -11.41
CA ALA A 207 10.94 -17.78 -11.59
C ALA A 207 11.20 -18.24 -13.02
N ALA A 208 10.85 -17.43 -14.02
CA ALA A 208 11.03 -17.75 -15.42
C ALA A 208 12.49 -17.60 -15.88
N THR A 209 13.22 -16.62 -15.36
CA THR A 209 14.56 -16.24 -15.87
C THR A 209 15.71 -16.78 -15.02
N GLY A 210 15.48 -17.01 -13.72
CA GLY A 210 16.54 -17.21 -12.73
C GLY A 210 17.25 -15.93 -12.29
N GLU A 211 16.89 -14.79 -12.89
CA GLU A 211 17.52 -13.50 -12.65
C GLU A 211 16.59 -12.57 -11.89
N THR A 212 17.14 -11.77 -10.96
CA THR A 212 16.34 -10.81 -10.21
C THR A 212 15.88 -9.67 -11.13
N ALA A 213 14.56 -9.47 -11.24
CA ALA A 213 13.95 -8.51 -12.18
C ALA A 213 14.51 -7.09 -12.11
N PHE A 214 14.87 -6.63 -10.90
CA PHE A 214 15.48 -5.32 -10.65
C PHE A 214 16.83 -5.46 -9.92
N GLU A 215 17.75 -6.27 -10.46
CA GLU A 215 19.08 -6.45 -9.87
C GLU A 215 19.89 -5.14 -9.85
N GLY A 216 20.83 -4.97 -8.92
CA GLY A 216 21.74 -3.83 -8.93
C GLY A 216 22.89 -3.98 -7.93
N LYS A 217 24.05 -3.40 -8.26
CA LYS A 217 25.25 -3.44 -7.40
C LYS A 217 25.13 -2.57 -6.13
N SER A 218 24.09 -1.75 -6.03
CA SER A 218 23.77 -0.95 -4.85
C SER A 218 22.26 -0.76 -4.72
N ILE A 219 21.80 -0.50 -3.49
CA ILE A 219 20.40 -0.19 -3.19
C ILE A 219 19.85 0.93 -4.08
N ALA A 220 20.60 2.00 -4.29
CA ALA A 220 20.18 3.13 -5.13
C ALA A 220 19.96 2.71 -6.60
N VAL A 221 20.80 1.80 -7.12
CA VAL A 221 20.63 1.25 -8.47
C VAL A 221 19.36 0.40 -8.56
N VAL A 222 19.11 -0.43 -7.55
CA VAL A 222 17.89 -1.26 -7.49
C VAL A 222 16.64 -0.37 -7.43
N LEU A 223 16.59 0.62 -6.54
CA LEU A 223 15.45 1.54 -6.43
C LEU A 223 15.23 2.32 -7.74
N ASN A 224 16.30 2.81 -8.37
CA ASN A 224 16.21 3.48 -9.67
C ASN A 224 15.66 2.55 -10.76
N ARG A 225 16.06 1.27 -10.79
CA ARG A 225 15.52 0.28 -11.73
C ARG A 225 14.05 -0.02 -11.46
N ILE A 226 13.65 -0.14 -10.19
CA ILE A 226 12.23 -0.30 -9.84
C ILE A 226 11.41 0.87 -10.37
N LEU A 227 11.88 2.10 -10.20
CA LEU A 227 11.17 3.30 -10.63
C LEU A 227 11.14 3.46 -12.17
N ASN A 228 12.23 3.13 -12.87
CA ASN A 228 12.42 3.59 -14.26
C ASN A 228 12.69 2.49 -15.29
N HIS A 229 13.07 1.27 -14.89
CA HIS A 229 13.49 0.22 -15.83
C HIS A 229 12.35 -0.74 -16.18
N GLU A 230 12.15 -1.05 -17.45
CA GLU A 230 11.22 -2.10 -17.88
C GLU A 230 11.90 -3.48 -17.81
N VAL A 231 11.18 -4.48 -17.33
CA VAL A 231 11.70 -5.86 -17.22
C VAL A 231 11.45 -6.58 -18.54
N ASP A 232 12.49 -7.21 -19.09
CA ASP A 232 12.33 -8.05 -20.27
C ASP A 232 11.62 -9.36 -19.91
N VAL A 233 10.46 -9.56 -20.52
CA VAL A 233 9.61 -10.75 -20.34
C VAL A 233 9.50 -11.57 -21.63
N GLY A 234 10.29 -11.26 -22.66
CA GLY A 234 10.16 -11.84 -24.01
C GLY A 234 10.20 -13.37 -24.05
N MET A 235 10.98 -13.98 -23.15
CA MET A 235 11.15 -15.44 -23.04
C MET A 235 9.91 -16.19 -22.52
N MET A 236 8.94 -15.52 -21.90
CA MET A 236 7.71 -16.16 -21.42
C MET A 236 6.73 -16.39 -22.59
N PRO A 237 5.95 -17.48 -22.62
CA PRO A 237 4.88 -17.66 -23.62
C PRO A 237 3.66 -16.78 -23.34
N GLU A 238 2.78 -16.58 -24.33
CA GLU A 238 1.45 -16.02 -24.07
C GLU A 238 0.54 -17.09 -23.44
N PRO A 239 -0.42 -16.71 -22.57
CA PRO A 239 -0.76 -15.34 -22.15
C PRO A 239 0.13 -14.79 -21.02
N LEU A 240 1.04 -15.59 -20.46
CA LEU A 240 1.83 -15.22 -19.28
C LEU A 240 2.67 -13.96 -19.51
N ARG A 241 3.30 -13.84 -20.68
CA ARG A 241 4.11 -12.68 -21.07
C ARG A 241 3.34 -11.37 -20.95
N SER A 242 2.16 -11.27 -21.58
CA SER A 242 1.38 -10.03 -21.57
C SER A 242 0.87 -9.70 -20.16
N VAL A 243 0.50 -10.72 -19.38
CA VAL A 243 0.05 -10.58 -18.00
C VAL A 243 1.17 -10.05 -17.09
N VAL A 244 2.36 -10.67 -17.12
CA VAL A 244 3.50 -10.25 -16.29
C VAL A 244 3.97 -8.84 -16.69
N ARG A 245 3.98 -8.52 -17.99
CA ARG A 245 4.29 -7.16 -18.46
C ARG A 245 3.35 -6.12 -17.86
N SER A 246 2.04 -6.35 -17.91
CA SER A 246 1.07 -5.41 -17.33
C SER A 246 1.17 -5.32 -15.80
N ALA A 247 1.47 -6.44 -15.13
CA ALA A 247 1.68 -6.44 -13.67
C ALA A 247 2.89 -5.58 -13.25
N LEU A 248 3.93 -5.50 -14.09
CA LEU A 248 5.15 -4.73 -13.84
C LEU A 248 5.08 -3.26 -14.29
N ALA A 249 3.90 -2.77 -14.66
CA ALA A 249 3.69 -1.36 -14.97
C ALA A 249 4.06 -0.47 -13.77
N LYS A 250 4.71 0.67 -14.04
CA LYS A 250 5.21 1.55 -12.96
C LYS A 250 4.07 2.20 -12.20
N SER A 251 3.06 2.66 -12.92
CA SER A 251 1.82 3.16 -12.33
C SER A 251 0.98 1.99 -11.80
N PRO A 252 0.55 2.01 -10.52
CA PRO A 252 -0.36 0.99 -9.98
C PRO A 252 -1.67 0.84 -10.77
N ALA A 253 -2.18 1.94 -11.35
CA ALA A 253 -3.45 1.94 -12.06
C ALA A 253 -3.40 1.30 -13.46
N GLU A 254 -2.21 1.10 -14.01
CA GLU A 254 -2.01 0.38 -15.27
C GLU A 254 -1.92 -1.13 -15.06
N ARG A 255 -1.83 -1.58 -13.79
CA ARG A 255 -1.74 -2.99 -13.44
C ARG A 255 -3.15 -3.61 -13.38
N PRO A 256 -3.33 -4.83 -13.89
CA PRO A 256 -4.58 -5.57 -13.68
C PRO A 256 -4.76 -5.94 -12.21
N SER A 257 -6.00 -6.13 -11.78
CA SER A 257 -6.26 -6.73 -10.46
C SER A 257 -5.86 -8.22 -10.43
N ALA A 258 -5.71 -8.80 -9.23
CA ALA A 258 -5.43 -10.23 -9.08
C ALA A 258 -6.50 -11.11 -9.76
N ASP A 259 -7.79 -10.73 -9.66
CA ASP A 259 -8.89 -11.40 -10.37
C ASP A 259 -8.70 -11.38 -11.90
N GLN A 260 -8.33 -10.21 -12.45
CA GLN A 260 -8.12 -10.04 -13.88
C GLN A 260 -6.91 -10.85 -14.36
N ILE A 261 -5.84 -10.92 -13.56
CA ILE A 261 -4.68 -11.78 -13.82
C ILE A 261 -5.12 -13.24 -13.89
N LEU A 262 -5.84 -13.72 -12.87
CA LEU A 262 -6.28 -15.11 -12.80
C LEU A 262 -7.19 -15.46 -13.98
N LEU A 263 -8.16 -14.62 -14.33
CA LEU A 263 -9.04 -14.82 -15.48
C LEU A 263 -8.27 -14.91 -16.81
N ARG A 264 -7.29 -14.03 -17.02
CA ARG A 264 -6.45 -14.03 -18.22
C ARG A 264 -5.60 -15.30 -18.31
N LEU A 265 -5.01 -15.75 -17.20
CA LEU A 265 -4.22 -16.98 -17.15
C LEU A 265 -5.07 -18.23 -17.38
N LEU A 266 -6.35 -18.21 -16.96
CA LEU A 266 -7.31 -19.29 -17.22
C LEU A 266 -7.92 -19.25 -18.64
N GLY A 267 -7.50 -18.32 -19.51
CA GLY A 267 -7.96 -18.21 -20.89
C GLY A 267 -9.40 -17.71 -21.03
N GLN A 268 -9.94 -17.02 -20.02
CA GLN A 268 -11.30 -16.47 -20.05
C GLN A 268 -11.27 -14.99 -20.47
N SER A 269 -12.20 -14.60 -21.36
CA SER A 269 -12.43 -13.18 -21.66
C SER A 269 -13.11 -12.51 -20.47
N SER A 270 -12.77 -11.24 -20.22
CA SER A 270 -13.03 -10.45 -19.01
C SER A 270 -14.50 -10.09 -18.72
N THR A 271 -15.43 -11.01 -19.00
CA THR A 271 -16.85 -10.88 -18.72
C THR A 271 -17.30 -11.98 -17.77
N VAL A 272 -18.04 -11.55 -16.74
CA VAL A 272 -18.83 -12.31 -15.75
C VAL A 272 -18.16 -12.46 -14.38
N GLY A 273 -18.75 -11.74 -13.42
CA GLY A 273 -18.52 -11.92 -11.99
C GLY A 273 -19.00 -13.29 -11.51
N ALA A 274 -18.07 -14.03 -10.92
CA ALA A 274 -18.32 -15.08 -9.94
C ALA A 274 -17.00 -15.41 -9.23
N SER A 275 -16.57 -14.57 -8.27
CA SER A 275 -15.30 -14.73 -7.52
C SER A 275 -15.09 -16.15 -7.00
N THR A 276 -16.13 -16.82 -6.52
CA THR A 276 -16.01 -18.18 -5.97
C THR A 276 -15.72 -19.22 -7.05
N ALA A 277 -16.35 -19.14 -8.21
CA ALA A 277 -16.14 -20.11 -9.30
C ALA A 277 -14.75 -19.96 -9.94
N VAL A 278 -14.25 -18.72 -10.02
CA VAL A 278 -12.90 -18.40 -10.52
C VAL A 278 -11.84 -18.92 -9.55
N LEU A 279 -12.02 -18.72 -8.24
CA LEU A 279 -11.14 -19.27 -7.21
C LEU A 279 -11.12 -20.81 -7.24
N THR A 280 -12.28 -21.47 -7.24
CA THR A 280 -12.35 -22.94 -7.28
C THR A 280 -11.61 -23.52 -8.49
N ARG A 281 -11.75 -22.88 -9.66
CA ARG A 281 -11.05 -23.31 -10.88
C ARG A 281 -9.54 -23.04 -10.83
N GLY A 282 -9.13 -21.90 -10.27
CA GLY A 282 -7.72 -21.58 -10.03
C GLY A 282 -7.04 -22.63 -9.14
N VAL A 283 -7.72 -23.04 -8.05
CA VAL A 283 -7.26 -24.13 -7.16
C VAL A 283 -7.12 -25.43 -7.93
N GLN A 284 -8.16 -25.82 -8.67
CA GLN A 284 -8.15 -27.07 -9.39
C GLN A 284 -7.00 -27.14 -10.41
N VAL A 285 -6.73 -26.06 -11.16
CA VAL A 285 -5.61 -26.02 -12.12
C VAL A 285 -4.24 -26.02 -11.43
N ALA A 286 -4.13 -25.38 -10.26
CA ALA A 286 -2.91 -25.40 -9.47
C ALA A 286 -2.61 -26.81 -8.90
N SER A 287 -3.65 -27.60 -8.59
CA SER A 287 -3.55 -28.91 -7.95
C SER A 287 -3.65 -30.13 -8.90
N ASP A 288 -4.24 -29.99 -10.09
CA ASP A 288 -4.44 -31.10 -11.03
C ASP A 288 -3.09 -31.55 -11.63
N ASP A 289 -2.69 -32.78 -11.30
CA ASP A 289 -1.50 -33.54 -11.71
C ASP A 289 -0.16 -33.03 -11.13
N THR A 290 0.10 -33.35 -9.86
CA THR A 290 1.29 -32.95 -9.05
C THR A 290 2.63 -33.53 -9.52
N THR A 291 2.62 -34.39 -10.54
CA THR A 291 3.81 -35.11 -11.05
C THR A 291 5.00 -34.22 -11.46
N PRO A 292 4.86 -32.97 -11.93
CA PRO A 292 6.00 -32.12 -12.27
C PRO A 292 6.74 -31.55 -11.05
N PHE A 293 6.04 -31.22 -9.96
CA PHE A 293 6.68 -30.75 -8.72
C PHE A 293 7.33 -31.92 -7.97
N THR A 294 6.81 -33.14 -8.14
CA THR A 294 7.44 -34.36 -7.61
C THR A 294 8.79 -34.65 -8.28
N ARG A 295 9.00 -34.28 -9.54
CA ARG A 295 10.31 -34.47 -10.23
C ARG A 295 11.40 -33.53 -9.73
N VAL A 296 11.05 -32.36 -9.21
CA VAL A 296 12.00 -31.47 -8.53
C VAL A 296 12.42 -32.04 -7.16
N SER A 297 11.58 -32.89 -6.55
CA SER A 297 11.92 -33.66 -5.33
C SER A 297 12.50 -35.06 -5.59
N ALA A 298 12.50 -35.58 -6.82
CA ALA A 298 12.93 -36.94 -7.14
C ALA A 298 14.47 -37.04 -7.30
N GLY A 299 15.17 -36.64 -6.25
CA GLY A 299 16.61 -36.75 -6.08
C GLY A 299 17.01 -37.28 -4.70
N SER A 300 16.16 -38.07 -4.01
CA SER A 300 16.62 -39.00 -2.96
C SER A 300 15.49 -39.83 -2.35
N ILE A 301 15.71 -41.15 -2.42
CA ILE A 301 15.35 -42.20 -1.43
C ILE A 301 13.86 -42.55 -1.31
N THR A 302 13.48 -43.62 -2.03
CA THR A 302 12.37 -44.50 -1.65
C THR A 302 12.75 -45.31 -0.40
N ASP A 303 12.02 -45.10 0.69
CA ASP A 303 11.97 -46.02 1.83
C ASP A 303 10.94 -47.12 1.51
N GLN A 304 11.40 -48.38 1.45
CA GLN A 304 10.57 -49.57 1.25
C GLN A 304 10.59 -50.38 2.55
N PRO A 305 9.45 -50.64 3.22
CA PRO A 305 9.41 -51.60 4.30
C PRO A 305 9.16 -53.01 3.76
N GLY A 306 10.19 -53.87 3.87
CA GLY A 306 10.03 -55.28 4.18
C GLY A 306 10.13 -56.31 3.04
N ARG A 307 11.32 -56.89 2.85
CA ARG A 307 11.48 -58.35 2.68
C ARG A 307 12.92 -58.81 2.98
N GLN A 308 12.99 -59.91 3.73
CA GLN A 308 14.16 -60.53 4.33
C GLN A 308 15.18 -61.08 3.31
N SER A 309 16.48 -60.93 3.57
CA SER A 309 17.40 -62.03 3.93
C SER A 309 18.87 -61.78 3.53
N SER A 310 19.74 -62.24 4.45
CA SER A 310 21.13 -62.73 4.31
C SER A 310 22.27 -61.75 4.02
N VAL A 311 23.11 -61.63 5.05
CA VAL A 311 24.45 -61.04 5.11
C VAL A 311 25.46 -61.90 4.34
N VAL A 312 26.27 -61.28 3.47
CA VAL A 312 27.59 -61.77 3.02
C VAL A 312 28.57 -60.57 2.93
N PRO A 313 29.81 -60.63 3.45
CA PRO A 313 30.78 -59.52 3.41
C PRO A 313 31.50 -59.38 2.05
N PRO A 314 32.12 -58.21 1.74
CA PRO A 314 32.62 -57.90 0.40
C PRO A 314 34.01 -58.49 0.13
N GLN A 315 34.25 -58.87 -1.13
CA GLN A 315 35.58 -59.11 -1.69
C GLN A 315 36.02 -57.94 -2.60
N PRO A 316 37.32 -57.60 -2.65
CA PRO A 316 37.85 -56.51 -3.47
C PRO A 316 38.28 -56.97 -4.86
N ALA A 317 37.97 -56.18 -5.90
CA ALA A 317 38.43 -56.41 -7.27
C ALA A 317 39.34 -55.27 -7.76
N THR A 318 40.44 -55.69 -8.38
CA THR A 318 41.61 -54.97 -8.91
C THR A 318 41.40 -54.36 -10.31
N PRO A 319 42.29 -53.45 -10.76
CA PRO A 319 42.19 -52.79 -12.07
C PRO A 319 42.99 -53.53 -13.18
N PRO A 320 42.66 -53.35 -14.47
CA PRO A 320 43.53 -53.76 -15.57
C PRO A 320 44.46 -52.64 -16.09
N PRO A 321 45.55 -53.00 -16.81
CA PRO A 321 46.79 -52.25 -16.90
C PRO A 321 47.03 -51.52 -18.24
N GLY A 322 48.01 -50.61 -18.25
CA GLY A 322 48.30 -49.68 -19.33
C GLY A 322 49.33 -50.08 -20.39
N ALA A 323 49.77 -49.09 -21.16
CA ALA A 323 50.95 -49.06 -22.04
C ALA A 323 51.34 -47.57 -22.28
N THR A 324 52.41 -47.06 -21.65
CA THR A 324 53.75 -46.74 -22.24
C THR A 324 53.73 -45.72 -23.40
N GLY A 325 54.50 -44.62 -23.45
CA GLY A 325 55.56 -44.06 -22.59
C GLY A 325 56.34 -42.95 -23.34
N GLN A 326 57.11 -42.16 -22.58
CA GLN A 326 58.31 -41.36 -22.97
C GLN A 326 58.16 -40.15 -23.92
N HIS A 327 58.95 -39.08 -23.90
CA HIS A 327 59.92 -38.40 -23.02
C HIS A 327 60.24 -37.06 -23.74
N GLY A 328 60.67 -36.02 -23.02
CA GLY A 328 61.57 -35.00 -23.60
C GLY A 328 61.15 -33.54 -23.47
N ALA A 329 61.80 -32.85 -22.51
CA ALA A 329 61.85 -31.39 -22.39
C ALA A 329 62.67 -30.74 -23.52
N ILE A 330 62.44 -29.44 -23.78
CA ILE A 330 63.47 -28.42 -24.08
C ILE A 330 62.91 -27.00 -23.80
N THR A 331 63.79 -26.24 -23.15
CA THR A 331 63.87 -24.83 -22.76
C THR A 331 63.73 -23.77 -23.87
N GLY A 332 63.39 -22.52 -23.51
CA GLY A 332 63.83 -21.34 -24.25
C GLY A 332 63.09 -20.02 -23.99
N GLN A 333 63.66 -19.16 -23.14
CA GLN A 333 63.31 -17.74 -22.94
C GLN A 333 63.73 -16.85 -24.13
N HIS A 334 63.06 -15.71 -24.34
CA HIS A 334 63.63 -14.33 -24.38
C HIS A 334 62.96 -13.33 -25.36
N SER A 335 62.57 -12.19 -24.77
CA SER A 335 62.89 -10.79 -25.16
C SER A 335 62.27 -10.09 -26.39
N ALA A 336 61.42 -9.10 -26.10
CA ALA A 336 61.60 -7.65 -26.29
C ALA A 336 62.12 -7.03 -27.63
N ALA A 337 61.26 -6.14 -28.17
CA ALA A 337 61.50 -4.73 -28.52
C ALA A 337 62.03 -4.26 -29.91
N THR A 338 61.34 -3.20 -30.40
CA THR A 338 61.82 -1.96 -31.09
C THR A 338 61.90 -1.82 -32.62
N GLY A 339 61.38 -0.66 -33.12
CA GLY A 339 61.78 0.08 -34.34
C GLY A 339 60.73 0.09 -35.47
N GLN A 340 59.92 1.13 -35.77
CA GLN A 340 60.11 2.53 -36.26
C GLN A 340 60.44 2.75 -37.76
N HIS A 341 59.83 3.84 -38.28
CA HIS A 341 59.97 4.61 -39.55
C HIS A 341 59.01 4.27 -40.71
N ALA A 342 58.43 5.18 -41.51
CA ALA A 342 58.16 6.64 -41.52
C ALA A 342 57.26 6.94 -42.75
N ALA A 343 56.17 7.73 -42.63
CA ALA A 343 55.92 9.08 -43.19
C ALA A 343 55.74 9.26 -44.72
N VAL A 344 54.69 10.01 -45.13
CA VAL A 344 54.67 11.20 -46.04
C VAL A 344 53.20 11.58 -46.39
N GLY A 345 52.80 12.83 -46.13
CA GLY A 345 51.61 13.51 -46.71
C GLY A 345 52.01 14.44 -47.86
N PRO A 346 51.11 15.21 -48.53
CA PRO A 346 50.79 16.56 -48.02
C PRO A 346 49.43 17.25 -48.44
N THR A 347 49.04 18.27 -47.63
CA THR A 347 48.42 19.61 -47.94
C THR A 347 46.98 19.82 -48.49
N GLY A 348 46.26 20.81 -47.89
CA GLY A 348 44.84 21.25 -48.07
C GLY A 348 44.50 22.13 -49.30
N PRO A 349 43.43 22.99 -49.35
CA PRO A 349 43.06 24.02 -48.33
C PRO A 349 41.53 24.32 -48.11
N SER A 350 41.24 25.28 -47.20
CA SER A 350 39.94 25.81 -46.73
C SER A 350 39.16 26.73 -47.69
N GLY A 351 37.82 26.85 -47.49
CA GLY A 351 37.01 28.00 -47.95
C GLY A 351 35.48 27.93 -47.72
N ALA A 352 34.98 28.77 -46.78
CA ALA A 352 33.70 29.51 -46.69
C ALA A 352 32.30 28.83 -46.76
N MET A 353 31.47 29.07 -45.73
CA MET A 353 30.08 29.57 -45.88
C MET A 353 29.59 30.25 -44.58
N VAL A 354 28.98 31.42 -44.74
CA VAL A 354 28.39 32.34 -43.75
C VAL A 354 26.91 31.99 -43.51
N PRO A 355 26.33 32.21 -42.30
CA PRO A 355 24.90 32.48 -42.14
C PRO A 355 24.61 33.94 -41.72
N PRO A 356 23.44 34.51 -42.08
CA PRO A 356 23.10 35.90 -41.76
C PRO A 356 22.46 36.08 -40.38
N GLU A 357 22.60 37.32 -39.87
CA GLU A 357 22.09 37.84 -38.61
C GLU A 357 20.55 38.02 -38.59
N GLY A 358 19.96 37.76 -37.42
CA GLY A 358 18.62 38.21 -37.02
C GLY A 358 18.55 38.26 -35.49
N GLY A 359 18.41 39.47 -34.93
CA GLY A 359 18.68 39.79 -33.53
C GLY A 359 17.75 39.18 -32.48
N GLY A 360 18.31 38.99 -31.29
CA GLY A 360 17.63 38.68 -30.04
C GLY A 360 18.57 38.96 -28.86
N ALA A 361 18.08 39.70 -27.87
CA ALA A 361 18.82 40.26 -26.74
C ALA A 361 19.61 39.22 -25.88
N PRO A 362 20.72 39.61 -25.21
CA PRO A 362 21.45 38.70 -24.34
C PRO A 362 20.74 38.50 -23.00
N TYR A 363 20.38 37.26 -22.68
CA TYR A 363 20.09 36.82 -21.32
C TYR A 363 21.39 36.73 -20.51
N PRO A 364 21.43 37.22 -19.25
CA PRO A 364 22.60 37.08 -18.39
C PRO A 364 22.72 35.64 -17.84
N THR A 365 23.93 35.10 -17.87
CA THR A 365 24.31 33.85 -17.20
C THR A 365 24.28 34.02 -15.68
N PRO A 366 23.82 33.02 -14.89
CA PRO A 366 23.88 33.09 -13.43
C PRO A 366 25.31 32.88 -12.92
N GLU A 367 25.84 33.85 -12.17
CA GLU A 367 27.03 33.72 -11.34
C GLU A 367 26.78 32.84 -10.10
N PRO A 368 27.82 32.17 -9.55
CA PRO A 368 27.70 31.33 -8.36
C PRO A 368 27.43 32.18 -7.10
N PRO A 369 26.60 31.72 -6.15
CA PRO A 369 26.24 32.54 -4.99
C PRO A 369 27.43 32.74 -4.04
N ALA A 370 27.72 34.01 -3.77
CA ALA A 370 28.69 34.47 -2.80
C ALA A 370 28.29 34.08 -1.36
N ARG A 371 29.25 33.52 -0.61
CA ARG A 371 29.14 33.26 0.83
C ARG A 371 29.00 34.57 1.61
N ARG A 372 27.80 34.89 2.08
CA ARG A 372 27.56 35.85 3.19
C ARG A 372 26.38 35.42 4.04
N GLY A 373 26.59 35.27 5.35
CA GLY A 373 25.48 35.22 6.32
C GLY A 373 25.62 34.38 7.59
N ARG A 374 26.78 33.78 7.91
CA ARG A 374 26.94 32.99 9.16
C ARG A 374 27.01 33.79 10.47
N ALA A 375 26.90 35.12 10.43
CA ALA A 375 27.04 35.96 11.63
C ALA A 375 25.74 36.15 12.46
N LYS A 376 24.56 35.82 11.93
CA LYS A 376 23.28 36.02 12.66
C LYS A 376 22.87 34.87 13.59
N VAL A 377 23.38 33.66 13.34
CA VAL A 377 23.06 32.47 14.17
C VAL A 377 23.83 32.49 15.51
N TRP A 378 25.04 33.05 15.53
CA TRP A 378 25.85 33.14 16.75
C TRP A 378 25.36 34.19 17.76
N ILE A 379 24.58 35.19 17.34
CA ILE A 379 24.00 36.22 18.22
C ILE A 379 22.73 35.72 18.92
N ALA A 380 21.96 34.82 18.29
CA ALA A 380 20.78 34.21 18.90
C ALA A 380 21.16 33.13 19.93
N LEU A 381 22.30 32.45 19.76
CA LEU A 381 22.75 31.42 20.68
C LEU A 381 23.35 32.01 21.97
N SER A 382 24.01 33.17 21.89
CA SER A 382 24.61 33.83 23.07
C SER A 382 23.57 34.44 24.01
N THR A 383 22.42 34.86 23.50
CA THR A 383 21.32 35.42 24.30
C THR A 383 20.59 34.36 25.14
N VAL A 384 20.40 33.15 24.60
CA VAL A 384 19.79 32.03 25.34
C VAL A 384 20.72 31.54 26.46
N VAL A 385 22.02 31.47 26.21
CA VAL A 385 23.01 31.05 27.23
C VAL A 385 23.13 32.09 28.35
N ALA A 386 23.06 33.39 28.03
CA ALA A 386 23.08 34.45 29.04
C ALA A 386 21.82 34.45 29.93
N LEU A 387 20.63 34.16 29.37
CA LEU A 387 19.38 34.05 30.12
C LEU A 387 19.36 32.83 31.06
N LEU A 388 19.90 31.69 30.60
CA LEU A 388 20.03 30.49 31.44
C LEU A 388 21.05 30.70 32.57
N ALA A 389 22.18 31.36 32.30
CA ALA A 389 23.16 31.69 33.33
C ALA A 389 22.61 32.67 34.38
N ALA A 390 21.78 33.64 33.97
CA ALA A 390 21.12 34.58 34.88
C ALA A 390 20.07 33.88 35.77
N ALA A 391 19.29 32.94 35.23
CA ALA A 391 18.32 32.16 36.00
C ALA A 391 19.01 31.25 37.05
N VAL A 392 20.14 30.64 36.70
CA VAL A 392 20.95 29.84 37.63
C VAL A 392 21.60 30.72 38.71
N ALA A 393 22.09 31.91 38.37
CA ALA A 393 22.63 32.85 39.34
C ALA A 393 21.55 33.41 40.31
N LEU A 394 20.32 33.60 39.83
CA LEU A 394 19.17 34.00 40.66
C LEU A 394 18.72 32.88 41.62
N TYR A 395 18.80 31.62 41.18
CA TYR A 395 18.54 30.45 42.02
C TYR A 395 19.63 30.25 43.09
N MET A 396 20.90 30.37 42.72
CA MET A 396 22.04 30.22 43.64
C MET A 396 22.20 31.39 44.62
N SER A 397 21.62 32.56 44.33
CA SER A 397 21.63 33.73 45.22
C SER A 397 20.45 33.77 46.21
N GLY A 398 19.61 32.72 46.24
CA GLY A 398 18.54 32.58 47.23
C GLY A 398 17.41 33.60 47.10
N ARG A 399 17.23 34.22 45.93
CA ARG A 399 16.18 35.22 45.67
C ARG A 399 14.90 34.64 45.06
N LEU A 400 14.79 33.31 44.93
CA LEU A 400 13.57 32.59 44.56
C LEU A 400 13.09 31.75 45.76
N PRO A 401 11.90 32.00 46.34
CA PRO A 401 11.43 31.25 47.50
C PRO A 401 10.94 29.84 47.11
N LEU A 402 11.47 28.82 47.78
CA LEU A 402 10.93 27.46 47.81
C LEU A 402 9.83 27.40 48.87
N ALA A 403 8.58 27.28 48.46
CA ALA A 403 7.47 27.00 49.38
C ALA A 403 7.36 25.49 49.61
N PHE A 404 7.98 24.99 50.68
CA PHE A 404 7.62 23.73 51.32
C PHE A 404 7.05 24.05 52.70
N GLY A 405 5.76 23.78 52.90
CA GLY A 405 5.09 23.80 54.20
C GLY A 405 4.22 22.56 54.34
N GLY A 406 4.45 21.78 55.41
CA GLY A 406 3.68 20.58 55.76
C GLY A 406 2.24 20.88 56.23
N PRO A 407 1.45 19.83 56.55
CA PRO A 407 0.01 19.78 56.30
C PRO A 407 -0.83 20.41 57.43
N PRO A 408 -2.04 20.89 57.10
CA PRO A 408 -3.20 20.33 57.80
C PRO A 408 -4.47 20.14 56.93
N ASP A 409 -5.24 19.15 57.37
CA ASP A 409 -6.68 18.89 57.23
C ASP A 409 -7.34 18.78 55.83
N THR A 410 -7.75 17.55 55.58
CA THR A 410 -8.71 17.06 54.60
C THR A 410 -9.98 17.92 54.54
N LYS A 411 -10.11 18.66 53.44
CA LYS A 411 -11.41 18.89 52.80
C LYS A 411 -11.28 18.44 51.35
N GLU A 412 -12.09 17.46 50.99
CA GLU A 412 -12.29 16.96 49.63
C GLU A 412 -12.71 18.13 48.72
N GLU A 413 -11.76 18.66 47.95
CA GLU A 413 -12.05 19.24 46.65
C GLU A 413 -11.86 18.13 45.61
N PRO A 414 -12.77 18.00 44.62
CA PRO A 414 -12.79 16.83 43.75
C PRO A 414 -11.51 16.80 42.93
N GLU A 415 -10.78 15.68 43.06
CA GLU A 415 -9.68 15.31 42.18
C GLU A 415 -10.08 15.53 40.72
N ALA A 416 -9.26 16.27 39.99
CA ALA A 416 -9.37 16.35 38.55
C ALA A 416 -9.23 14.93 37.98
N GLU A 417 -10.35 14.36 37.55
CA GLU A 417 -10.40 13.08 36.86
C GLU A 417 -9.42 13.09 35.68
N LEU A 418 -8.51 12.11 35.68
CA LEU A 418 -7.83 11.65 34.47
C LEU A 418 -8.90 11.47 33.36
N PRO A 419 -8.64 11.83 32.08
CA PRO A 419 -9.67 11.83 31.04
C PRO A 419 -10.19 10.41 30.79
N GLY A 420 -11.24 10.05 31.51
CA GLY A 420 -12.01 8.83 31.31
C GLY A 420 -12.72 8.91 29.97
N SER A 421 -12.80 7.78 29.27
CA SER A 421 -13.54 7.65 28.01
C SER A 421 -14.98 8.14 28.19
N PHE A 422 -15.34 9.27 27.57
CA PHE A 422 -16.72 9.75 27.51
C PHE A 422 -17.63 8.69 26.90
N ALA A 423 -18.88 8.60 27.39
CA ALA A 423 -19.82 7.59 26.90
C ALA A 423 -20.27 7.84 25.44
N SER A 424 -20.17 9.09 24.99
CA SER A 424 -20.51 9.53 23.63
C SER A 424 -19.84 10.87 23.32
N VAL A 425 -19.77 11.24 22.04
CA VAL A 425 -19.35 12.60 21.64
C VAL A 425 -20.28 13.67 22.21
N VAL A 426 -21.60 13.43 22.25
CA VAL A 426 -22.53 14.39 22.85
C VAL A 426 -22.29 14.60 24.36
N ASP A 427 -21.94 13.55 25.11
CA ASP A 427 -21.54 13.66 26.52
C ASP A 427 -20.22 14.42 26.68
N LYS A 428 -19.22 14.14 25.83
CA LYS A 428 -17.96 14.89 25.77
C LYS A 428 -18.21 16.38 25.54
N VAL A 429 -19.02 16.72 24.54
CA VAL A 429 -19.33 18.11 24.19
C VAL A 429 -20.09 18.81 25.31
N ALA A 430 -21.06 18.14 25.95
CA ALA A 430 -21.80 18.71 27.06
C ALA A 430 -20.90 19.05 28.27
N ARG A 431 -19.89 18.20 28.56
CA ARG A 431 -18.98 18.40 29.69
C ARG A 431 -17.85 19.38 29.41
N THR A 432 -17.28 19.33 28.20
CA THR A 432 -16.04 20.07 27.88
C THR A 432 -16.30 21.30 27.02
N GLY A 433 -17.40 21.33 26.27
CA GLY A 433 -17.66 22.31 25.22
C GLY A 433 -16.74 22.18 24.00
N LYS A 434 -15.98 21.10 23.86
CA LYS A 434 -14.98 20.92 22.78
C LYS A 434 -15.32 19.74 21.89
N ILE A 435 -15.05 19.87 20.59
CA ILE A 435 -15.15 18.80 19.61
C ILE A 435 -14.00 18.86 18.60
N VAL A 436 -13.52 17.69 18.18
CA VAL A 436 -12.53 17.54 17.11
C VAL A 436 -13.20 16.87 15.91
N ILE A 437 -13.18 17.50 14.75
CA ILE A 437 -13.80 16.98 13.53
C ILE A 437 -12.73 16.75 12.45
N GLY A 438 -12.66 15.53 11.96
CA GLY A 438 -11.83 15.17 10.83
C GLY A 438 -12.49 15.55 9.51
N VAL A 439 -11.77 16.29 8.66
CA VAL A 439 -12.23 16.71 7.33
C VAL A 439 -11.19 16.38 6.27
N LYS A 440 -11.65 16.07 5.05
CA LYS A 440 -10.76 15.92 3.90
C LYS A 440 -10.19 17.29 3.54
N GLY A 441 -8.88 17.39 3.32
CA GLY A 441 -8.17 18.67 3.15
C GLY A 441 -7.74 19.00 1.73
N ASP A 442 -8.07 18.15 0.75
CA ASP A 442 -7.57 18.17 -0.62
C ASP A 442 -8.69 18.25 -1.68
N LEU A 443 -9.94 18.53 -1.28
CA LEU A 443 -11.08 18.63 -2.20
C LEU A 443 -11.60 20.07 -2.30
N PRO A 444 -11.35 20.77 -3.42
CA PRO A 444 -11.89 22.11 -3.61
C PRO A 444 -13.41 22.16 -3.51
N GLY A 445 -13.95 23.22 -2.90
CA GLY A 445 -15.40 23.40 -2.72
C GLY A 445 -16.04 22.51 -1.65
N LEU A 446 -15.41 21.41 -1.26
CA LEU A 446 -15.89 20.47 -0.23
C LEU A 446 -15.12 20.64 1.09
N GLY A 447 -13.82 20.36 1.05
CA GLY A 447 -12.92 20.46 2.18
C GLY A 447 -11.51 20.72 1.66
N LEU A 448 -11.06 21.97 1.80
CA LEU A 448 -9.74 22.41 1.37
C LEU A 448 -9.01 23.06 2.53
N GLN A 449 -7.82 22.53 2.83
CA GLN A 449 -6.95 23.08 3.86
C GLN A 449 -5.97 24.08 3.23
N ASN A 450 -5.93 25.29 3.79
CA ASN A 450 -4.97 26.34 3.43
C ASN A 450 -4.21 26.77 4.70
N GLY A 451 -3.01 26.21 4.89
CA GLY A 451 -2.30 26.38 6.17
C GLY A 451 -3.06 25.69 7.30
N ASP A 452 -3.38 26.43 8.36
CA ASP A 452 -4.15 25.93 9.50
C ASP A 452 -5.67 26.06 9.31
N ASP A 453 -6.11 26.78 8.26
CA ASP A 453 -7.53 27.03 7.99
C ASP A 453 -8.14 25.96 7.08
N PHE A 454 -9.39 25.59 7.39
CA PHE A 454 -10.22 24.74 6.56
C PHE A 454 -11.41 25.52 6.00
N GLN A 455 -11.75 25.27 4.73
CA GLN A 455 -12.89 25.87 4.05
C GLN A 455 -13.58 24.88 3.11
N GLY A 456 -14.86 25.14 2.82
CA GLY A 456 -15.67 24.38 1.86
C GLY A 456 -16.99 23.91 2.46
N MET A 457 -17.80 23.25 1.64
CA MET A 457 -19.13 22.78 2.01
C MET A 457 -19.13 21.89 3.26
N GLU A 458 -18.25 20.90 3.32
CA GLU A 458 -18.18 19.94 4.43
C GLU A 458 -17.69 20.60 5.72
N VAL A 459 -16.85 21.63 5.62
CA VAL A 459 -16.35 22.40 6.75
C VAL A 459 -17.47 23.25 7.35
N GLU A 460 -18.27 23.93 6.52
CA GLU A 460 -19.42 24.72 6.99
C GLU A 460 -20.54 23.83 7.55
N PHE A 461 -20.78 22.68 6.93
CA PHE A 461 -21.66 21.66 7.48
C PHE A 461 -21.14 21.16 8.84
N ALA A 462 -19.84 20.85 8.96
CA ALA A 462 -19.23 20.39 10.21
C ALA A 462 -19.30 21.43 11.33
N LYS A 463 -19.02 22.71 11.04
CA LYS A 463 -19.20 23.82 12.00
C LYS A 463 -20.63 23.88 12.51
N ARG A 464 -21.61 23.70 11.61
CA ARG A 464 -23.02 23.72 11.99
C ARG A 464 -23.38 22.51 12.85
N VAL A 465 -22.94 21.30 12.50
CA VAL A 465 -23.10 20.11 13.33
C VAL A 465 -22.51 20.32 14.72
N ALA A 466 -21.27 20.79 14.83
CA ALA A 466 -20.62 21.08 16.11
C ALA A 466 -21.43 22.05 16.97
N THR A 467 -21.92 23.13 16.36
CA THR A 467 -22.73 24.16 17.03
C THR A 467 -24.04 23.58 17.58
N GLU A 468 -24.76 22.80 16.78
CA GLU A 468 -26.03 22.18 17.18
C GLU A 468 -25.85 21.07 18.22
N LEU A 469 -24.67 20.42 18.26
CA LEU A 469 -24.31 19.52 19.36
C LEU A 469 -23.90 20.25 20.65
N GLY A 470 -23.78 21.59 20.62
CA GLY A 470 -23.46 22.42 21.78
C GLY A 470 -21.96 22.71 21.97
N ALA A 471 -21.13 22.47 20.96
CA ALA A 471 -19.70 22.77 21.06
C ALA A 471 -19.45 24.29 21.06
N LYS A 472 -18.59 24.74 21.97
CA LYS A 472 -18.09 26.11 22.07
C LYS A 472 -16.78 26.30 21.30
N GLU A 473 -15.99 25.23 21.20
CA GLU A 473 -14.71 25.19 20.49
C GLU A 473 -14.70 23.98 19.56
N THR A 474 -14.36 24.21 18.29
CA THR A 474 -14.26 23.17 17.25
C THR A 474 -12.85 23.17 16.67
N THR A 475 -12.18 22.02 16.73
CA THR A 475 -10.87 21.80 16.13
C THR A 475 -11.03 20.95 14.88
N PHE A 476 -10.46 21.38 13.75
CA PHE A 476 -10.43 20.59 12.53
C PHE A 476 -9.10 19.86 12.39
N VAL A 477 -9.16 18.58 12.02
CA VAL A 477 -7.98 17.79 11.70
C VAL A 477 -8.09 17.25 10.28
N ARG A 478 -6.97 17.21 9.56
CA ARG A 478 -6.94 16.64 8.21
C ARG A 478 -7.05 15.13 8.31
N VAL A 479 -7.99 14.54 7.57
CA VAL A 479 -8.06 13.08 7.35
C VAL A 479 -7.82 12.73 5.88
N GLY A 480 -7.15 11.60 5.65
CA GLY A 480 -6.88 11.06 4.32
C GLY A 480 -8.10 10.37 3.69
N GLY A 481 -7.88 9.70 2.56
CA GLY A 481 -8.85 8.79 1.96
C GLY A 481 -8.81 7.39 2.61
N GLY A 482 -9.72 6.50 2.18
CA GLY A 482 -9.72 5.10 2.61
C GLY A 482 -9.82 4.91 4.12
N ARG A 483 -8.98 4.04 4.69
CA ARG A 483 -9.01 3.64 6.11
C ARG A 483 -8.64 4.75 7.09
N ALA A 484 -7.94 5.80 6.64
CA ALA A 484 -7.53 6.91 7.51
C ALA A 484 -8.73 7.61 8.18
N ARG A 485 -9.90 7.62 7.54
CA ARG A 485 -11.15 8.16 8.08
C ARG A 485 -11.69 7.31 9.22
N ALA A 486 -11.70 5.99 9.04
CA ALA A 486 -12.12 5.04 10.07
C ALA A 486 -11.16 5.05 11.26
N ASP A 487 -9.86 5.05 10.99
CA ASP A 487 -8.81 5.10 12.00
C ASP A 487 -8.90 6.37 12.85
N ALA A 488 -9.16 7.54 12.23
CA ALA A 488 -9.25 8.81 12.96
C ALA A 488 -10.30 8.78 14.09
N VAL A 489 -11.44 8.17 13.81
CA VAL A 489 -12.54 7.99 14.76
C VAL A 489 -12.26 6.86 15.76
N ALA A 490 -11.75 5.72 15.28
CA ALA A 490 -11.44 4.56 16.13
C ALA A 490 -10.34 4.87 17.16
N GLU A 491 -9.37 5.70 16.78
CA GLU A 491 -8.23 6.11 17.60
C GLU A 491 -8.52 7.33 18.47
N GLY A 492 -9.68 7.98 18.29
CA GLY A 492 -10.06 9.17 19.01
C GLY A 492 -9.25 10.42 18.65
N THR A 493 -8.55 10.41 17.50
CA THR A 493 -7.90 11.62 16.96
C THR A 493 -8.92 12.59 16.37
N ALA A 494 -10.10 12.09 15.99
CA ALA A 494 -11.29 12.87 15.71
C ALA A 494 -12.51 12.29 16.43
N ASP A 495 -13.40 13.16 16.92
CA ASP A 495 -14.68 12.74 17.50
C ASP A 495 -15.68 12.35 16.42
N LEU A 496 -15.68 13.10 15.31
CA LEU A 496 -16.50 12.87 14.12
C LEU A 496 -15.63 13.00 12.86
N VAL A 497 -15.97 12.30 11.78
CA VAL A 497 -15.37 12.50 10.46
C VAL A 497 -16.42 12.83 9.41
N ILE A 498 -16.20 13.93 8.69
CA ILE A 498 -17.05 14.46 7.62
C ILE A 498 -16.12 14.74 6.43
N ALA A 499 -16.04 13.81 5.50
CA ALA A 499 -14.93 13.76 4.53
C ALA A 499 -15.27 12.98 3.25
N THR A 500 -16.40 13.27 2.60
CA THR A 500 -16.94 12.51 1.44
C THR A 500 -16.90 11.01 1.70
N TYR A 501 -17.37 10.60 2.88
CA TYR A 501 -17.29 9.22 3.35
C TYR A 501 -18.61 8.53 3.04
N SER A 502 -18.63 7.77 1.95
CA SER A 502 -19.79 6.95 1.59
C SER A 502 -20.03 5.87 2.64
N ILE A 503 -21.30 5.62 2.96
CA ILE A 503 -21.71 4.50 3.80
C ILE A 503 -21.37 3.20 3.07
N ASP A 504 -20.19 2.66 3.35
CA ASP A 504 -19.88 1.25 3.19
C ASP A 504 -20.19 0.54 4.52
N LYS A 505 -20.69 -0.69 4.46
CA LYS A 505 -21.02 -1.46 5.67
C LYS A 505 -19.75 -2.10 6.25
N SER A 506 -18.72 -1.31 6.54
CA SER A 506 -17.51 -1.79 7.20
C SER A 506 -17.19 -0.97 8.47
N GLU A 507 -17.11 -1.67 9.61
CA GLU A 507 -16.42 -1.37 10.88
C GLU A 507 -16.50 0.04 11.52
N THR A 508 -17.26 0.98 10.97
CA THR A 508 -17.45 2.36 11.46
C THR A 508 -18.94 2.65 11.58
N GLN A 509 -19.37 3.23 12.70
CA GLN A 509 -20.76 3.68 12.85
C GLN A 509 -20.96 5.00 12.09
N PHE A 510 -22.08 5.12 11.37
CA PHE A 510 -22.40 6.30 10.59
C PHE A 510 -23.71 6.94 11.04
N ALA A 511 -23.78 8.27 10.97
CA ALA A 511 -25.02 9.03 11.03
C ALA A 511 -25.26 9.78 9.72
N GLY A 512 -26.49 9.70 9.21
CA GLY A 512 -26.89 10.32 7.96
C GLY A 512 -27.58 9.29 7.05
N PRO A 513 -27.40 9.38 5.72
CA PRO A 513 -26.47 10.27 5.00
C PRO A 513 -26.80 11.77 5.12
N TYR A 514 -25.78 12.64 5.13
CA TYR A 514 -25.95 14.09 5.07
C TYR A 514 -26.10 14.63 3.65
N TYR A 515 -25.66 13.88 2.64
CA TYR A 515 -25.86 14.19 1.23
C TYR A 515 -25.89 12.92 0.38
N LEU A 516 -26.70 12.91 -0.67
CA LEU A 516 -26.74 11.86 -1.68
C LEU A 516 -26.06 12.37 -2.96
N ALA A 517 -24.80 12.02 -3.12
CA ALA A 517 -24.03 12.32 -4.32
C ALA A 517 -24.24 11.25 -5.39
N HIS A 518 -23.85 11.56 -6.61
CA HIS A 518 -24.00 10.64 -7.73
C HIS A 518 -22.74 10.59 -8.59
N GLN A 519 -22.43 9.42 -9.15
CA GLN A 519 -21.50 9.35 -10.26
C GLN A 519 -22.15 10.02 -11.48
N ASP A 520 -21.47 10.99 -12.07
CA ASP A 520 -21.95 11.83 -13.15
C ASP A 520 -20.79 12.25 -14.06
N VAL A 521 -21.07 13.15 -15.00
CA VAL A 521 -20.12 13.61 -16.01
C VAL A 521 -20.09 15.13 -16.07
N LEU A 522 -18.89 15.69 -15.93
CA LEU A 522 -18.61 17.10 -16.13
C LEU A 522 -18.21 17.36 -17.58
N VAL A 523 -18.83 18.38 -18.19
CA VAL A 523 -18.48 18.88 -19.53
C VAL A 523 -18.32 20.39 -19.49
N ARG A 524 -17.70 20.96 -20.52
CA ARG A 524 -17.75 22.41 -20.72
C ARG A 524 -19.18 22.82 -21.08
N ALA A 525 -19.66 23.90 -20.49
CA ALA A 525 -20.94 24.47 -20.88
C ALA A 525 -20.87 24.95 -22.34
N GLY A 526 -21.90 24.66 -23.14
CA GLY A 526 -21.95 25.02 -24.56
C GLY A 526 -21.15 24.11 -25.50
N SER A 527 -20.65 22.96 -25.03
CA SER A 527 -19.97 21.96 -25.87
C SER A 527 -20.90 21.21 -26.84
N GLY A 528 -22.23 21.36 -26.68
CA GLY A 528 -23.23 20.57 -27.39
C GLY A 528 -23.39 19.15 -26.83
N ILE A 529 -22.87 18.89 -25.62
CA ILE A 529 -23.05 17.62 -24.90
C ILE A 529 -23.97 17.92 -23.71
N ASP A 530 -25.21 17.47 -23.82
CA ASP A 530 -26.27 17.65 -22.83
C ASP A 530 -26.78 16.32 -22.24
N SER A 531 -26.35 15.19 -22.80
CA SER A 531 -26.69 13.85 -22.34
C SER A 531 -25.54 12.85 -22.51
N ILE A 532 -25.62 11.71 -21.79
CA ILE A 532 -24.62 10.63 -21.90
C ILE A 532 -24.49 10.11 -23.34
N GLY A 533 -25.60 9.99 -24.07
CA GLY A 533 -25.58 9.47 -25.44
C GLY A 533 -24.73 10.29 -26.42
N GLU A 534 -24.59 11.59 -26.18
CA GLU A 534 -23.79 12.50 -27.01
C GLU A 534 -22.28 12.39 -26.74
N LEU A 535 -21.88 11.59 -25.75
CA LEU A 535 -20.48 11.22 -25.52
C LEU A 535 -20.00 10.13 -26.49
N ALA A 536 -20.85 9.60 -27.37
CA ALA A 536 -20.46 8.56 -28.32
C ALA A 536 -19.24 8.98 -29.16
N GLY A 537 -18.14 8.24 -29.04
CA GLY A 537 -16.86 8.51 -29.71
C GLY A 537 -16.11 9.74 -29.20
N LYS A 538 -16.54 10.35 -28.09
CA LYS A 538 -15.84 11.46 -27.44
C LYS A 538 -14.72 10.97 -26.54
N LYS A 539 -13.75 11.85 -26.30
CA LYS A 539 -12.64 11.60 -25.38
C LYS A 539 -13.08 11.92 -23.96
N ILE A 540 -13.02 10.94 -23.07
CA ILE A 540 -13.32 11.16 -21.66
C ILE A 540 -12.08 10.98 -20.82
N CYS A 541 -11.90 11.80 -19.79
CA CYS A 541 -10.80 11.59 -18.87
C CYS A 541 -11.00 10.29 -18.08
N ALA A 542 -9.92 9.57 -17.86
CA ALA A 542 -9.89 8.39 -17.01
C ALA A 542 -8.94 8.63 -15.82
N PRO A 543 -9.43 9.25 -14.73
CA PRO A 543 -8.72 9.26 -13.46
C PRO A 543 -8.77 7.85 -12.84
N ASN A 544 -7.89 7.57 -11.86
CA ASN A 544 -7.81 6.28 -11.15
C ASN A 544 -9.04 6.02 -10.24
N ASN A 545 -10.24 5.89 -10.81
CA ASN A 545 -11.50 5.64 -10.09
C ASN A 545 -12.54 4.90 -10.98
N PRO A 546 -13.57 4.28 -10.40
CA PRO A 546 -14.52 3.44 -11.15
C PRO A 546 -15.51 4.23 -12.05
N SER A 547 -15.49 5.57 -12.01
CA SER A 547 -16.48 6.43 -12.67
C SER A 547 -16.45 6.31 -14.20
N VAL A 548 -15.29 5.95 -14.76
CA VAL A 548 -15.12 5.75 -16.22
C VAL A 548 -15.95 4.57 -16.70
N SER A 549 -15.93 3.45 -15.95
CA SER A 549 -16.68 2.24 -16.30
C SER A 549 -18.19 2.51 -16.31
N ALA A 550 -18.69 3.31 -15.36
CA ALA A 550 -20.11 3.67 -15.30
C ALA A 550 -20.60 4.43 -16.55
N VAL A 551 -19.73 5.22 -17.20
CA VAL A 551 -20.03 5.86 -18.48
C VAL A 551 -19.92 4.85 -19.63
N GLN A 552 -18.88 4.02 -19.63
CA GLN A 552 -18.62 3.02 -20.68
C GLN A 552 -19.73 1.96 -20.79
N ASP A 553 -20.40 1.64 -19.68
CA ASP A 553 -21.55 0.75 -19.63
C ASP A 553 -22.77 1.30 -20.39
N GLN A 554 -22.85 2.63 -20.56
CA GLN A 554 -23.97 3.29 -21.25
C GLN A 554 -23.64 3.72 -22.67
N VAL A 555 -22.39 4.12 -22.95
CA VAL A 555 -21.99 4.71 -24.22
C VAL A 555 -20.53 4.42 -24.56
N LYS A 556 -20.25 4.15 -25.83
CA LYS A 556 -18.88 3.92 -26.30
C LYS A 556 -18.10 5.24 -26.36
N VAL A 557 -17.04 5.32 -25.57
CA VAL A 557 -16.19 6.52 -25.38
C VAL A 557 -14.72 6.15 -25.51
N GLU A 558 -13.86 7.14 -25.76
CA GLU A 558 -12.41 7.00 -25.83
C GLU A 558 -11.76 7.47 -24.51
N PRO A 559 -11.31 6.56 -23.63
CA PRO A 559 -10.69 6.97 -22.37
C PRO A 559 -9.29 7.57 -22.59
N VAL A 560 -9.00 8.68 -21.92
CA VAL A 560 -7.70 9.34 -21.89
C VAL A 560 -7.19 9.36 -20.45
N MET A 561 -6.12 8.61 -20.19
CA MET A 561 -5.58 8.43 -18.84
C MET A 561 -5.05 9.73 -18.24
N ALA A 562 -5.35 9.95 -16.96
CA ALA A 562 -4.81 11.03 -16.16
C ALA A 562 -4.51 10.54 -14.72
N GLY A 563 -3.50 11.13 -14.09
CA GLY A 563 -3.08 10.72 -12.73
C GLY A 563 -4.12 11.04 -11.64
N ASP A 564 -4.82 12.16 -11.79
CA ASP A 564 -5.81 12.64 -10.81
C ASP A 564 -6.87 13.55 -11.46
N TYR A 565 -7.80 14.05 -10.64
CA TYR A 565 -8.83 14.99 -11.10
C TYR A 565 -8.27 16.34 -11.53
N ALA A 566 -7.17 16.82 -10.95
CA ALA A 566 -6.56 18.09 -11.36
C ALA A 566 -6.03 18.00 -12.81
N ALA A 567 -5.36 16.90 -13.14
CA ALA A 567 -4.93 16.58 -14.49
C ALA A 567 -6.12 16.42 -15.44
N CYS A 568 -7.21 15.78 -15.00
CA CYS A 568 -8.44 15.71 -15.81
C CYS A 568 -9.02 17.09 -16.12
N MET A 569 -9.06 17.99 -15.13
CA MET A 569 -9.53 19.35 -15.33
C MET A 569 -8.64 20.13 -16.30
N ASP A 570 -7.31 19.96 -16.24
CA ASP A 570 -6.39 20.55 -17.21
C ASP A 570 -6.61 20.02 -18.64
N MET A 571 -6.87 18.72 -18.78
CA MET A 571 -7.21 18.13 -20.08
C MET A 571 -8.56 18.65 -20.58
N LEU A 572 -9.55 18.77 -19.69
CA LEU A 572 -10.86 19.30 -20.04
C LEU A 572 -10.76 20.77 -20.44
N ARG A 573 -9.93 21.57 -19.76
CA ARG A 573 -9.67 23.00 -20.04
C ARG A 573 -8.87 23.23 -21.32
N SER A 574 -7.94 22.35 -21.65
CA SER A 574 -7.16 22.40 -22.91
C SER A 574 -7.91 21.82 -24.10
N GLY A 575 -8.92 20.99 -23.87
CA GLY A 575 -9.75 20.38 -24.92
C GLY A 575 -9.17 19.05 -25.41
N LYS A 576 -8.23 18.50 -24.63
CA LYS A 576 -7.66 17.17 -24.85
C LYS A 576 -8.68 16.07 -24.55
N VAL A 577 -9.65 16.36 -23.67
CA VAL A 577 -10.85 15.55 -23.41
C VAL A 577 -12.10 16.42 -23.52
N ASP A 578 -13.21 15.79 -23.85
CA ASP A 578 -14.53 16.41 -23.97
C ASP A 578 -15.31 16.36 -22.64
N ALA A 579 -15.00 15.39 -21.78
CA ALA A 579 -15.72 15.17 -20.52
C ALA A 579 -14.84 14.55 -19.42
N VAL A 580 -15.25 14.73 -18.16
CA VAL A 580 -14.62 14.13 -16.98
C VAL A 580 -15.68 13.42 -16.14
N PRO A 581 -15.64 12.08 -16.03
CA PRO A 581 -16.54 11.33 -15.15
C PRO A 581 -16.08 11.41 -13.69
N GLY A 582 -17.04 11.33 -12.76
CA GLY A 582 -16.73 11.40 -11.34
C GLY A 582 -17.95 11.66 -10.46
N ASP A 583 -17.71 11.79 -9.17
CA ASP A 583 -18.73 12.22 -8.21
C ASP A 583 -19.16 13.67 -8.47
N ASP A 584 -20.47 13.91 -8.57
CA ASP A 584 -21.06 15.20 -8.94
C ASP A 584 -20.62 16.37 -8.04
N LEU A 585 -20.52 16.15 -6.72
CA LEU A 585 -20.02 17.17 -5.79
C LEU A 585 -18.52 17.44 -5.96
N ILE A 586 -17.72 16.39 -6.15
CA ILE A 586 -16.27 16.54 -6.37
C ILE A 586 -16.05 17.31 -7.68
N LEU A 587 -16.74 16.92 -8.75
CA LEU A 587 -16.69 17.58 -10.05
C LEU A 587 -17.11 19.06 -9.95
N ALA A 588 -18.20 19.35 -9.24
CA ALA A 588 -18.67 20.72 -9.02
C ALA A 588 -17.63 21.56 -8.26
N GLY A 589 -16.96 20.98 -7.27
CA GLY A 589 -15.90 21.62 -6.50
C GLY A 589 -14.69 22.02 -7.35
N PHE A 590 -14.23 21.11 -8.22
CA PHE A 590 -13.16 21.41 -9.17
C PHE A 590 -13.57 22.46 -10.20
N ALA A 591 -14.76 22.31 -10.79
CA ALA A 591 -15.29 23.25 -11.78
C ALA A 591 -15.52 24.67 -11.20
N GLY A 592 -15.93 24.77 -9.93
CA GLY A 592 -16.21 26.05 -9.27
C GLY A 592 -14.99 26.96 -9.08
N ARG A 593 -13.77 26.43 -9.22
CA ARG A 593 -12.52 27.21 -9.15
C ARG A 593 -12.22 27.96 -10.45
N GLU A 594 -12.80 27.53 -11.55
CA GLU A 594 -12.48 28.04 -12.88
C GLU A 594 -13.12 29.42 -13.10
N GLN A 595 -12.32 30.36 -13.60
CA GLN A 595 -12.75 31.77 -13.75
C GLN A 595 -13.21 32.09 -15.18
N ASN A 596 -12.62 31.43 -16.19
CA ASN A 596 -12.75 31.81 -17.59
C ASN A 596 -13.65 30.89 -18.41
N LEU A 597 -13.93 29.70 -17.88
CA LEU A 597 -14.76 28.69 -18.55
C LEU A 597 -15.90 28.30 -17.62
N ARG A 598 -17.07 28.08 -18.21
CA ARG A 598 -18.22 27.54 -17.50
C ARG A 598 -18.32 26.05 -17.76
N TYR A 599 -18.78 25.33 -16.75
CA TYR A 599 -18.94 23.89 -16.81
C TYR A 599 -20.36 23.50 -16.41
N LYS A 600 -20.74 22.31 -16.85
CA LYS A 600 -22.05 21.71 -16.62
C LYS A 600 -21.85 20.26 -16.18
N ILE A 601 -22.60 19.85 -15.18
CA ILE A 601 -22.77 18.43 -14.82
C ILE A 601 -24.03 17.94 -15.54
N LEU A 602 -23.94 16.81 -16.25
CA LEU A 602 -25.02 16.34 -17.12
C LEU A 602 -26.29 15.97 -16.34
N GLY A 603 -26.15 15.52 -15.08
CA GLY A 603 -27.28 15.04 -14.29
C GLY A 603 -27.67 13.61 -14.68
N ALA A 604 -26.69 12.83 -15.13
CA ALA A 604 -26.87 11.45 -15.56
C ALA A 604 -27.14 10.49 -14.40
N LYS A 605 -26.66 10.81 -13.19
CA LYS A 605 -26.87 10.02 -11.96
C LYS A 605 -26.65 8.51 -12.15
N LEU A 606 -25.45 8.14 -12.60
CA LEU A 606 -25.06 6.78 -13.02
C LEU A 606 -25.06 5.79 -11.85
N SER A 607 -24.69 6.25 -10.65
CA SER A 607 -24.81 5.50 -9.40
C SER A 607 -24.89 6.48 -8.22
N ASN A 608 -25.20 5.97 -7.02
CA ASN A 608 -25.38 6.78 -5.81
C ASN A 608 -24.21 6.60 -4.84
N GLU A 609 -23.76 7.70 -4.26
CA GLU A 609 -22.79 7.78 -3.17
C GLU A 609 -23.45 8.43 -1.96
N ARG A 610 -23.48 7.71 -0.83
CA ARG A 610 -24.25 8.12 0.36
C ARG A 610 -23.31 8.68 1.41
N TYR A 611 -23.03 9.98 1.37
CA TYR A 611 -22.08 10.58 2.30
C TYR A 611 -22.66 10.74 3.69
N ALA A 612 -21.93 10.25 4.70
CA ALA A 612 -22.37 10.22 6.09
C ALA A 612 -21.28 10.68 7.06
N VAL A 613 -21.72 11.02 8.28
CA VAL A 613 -20.83 11.40 9.38
C VAL A 613 -20.37 10.13 10.07
N ALA A 614 -19.08 9.85 10.01
CA ALA A 614 -18.48 8.71 10.71
C ALA A 614 -18.23 9.05 12.18
N MET A 615 -18.48 8.08 13.06
CA MET A 615 -18.30 8.18 14.51
C MET A 615 -17.98 6.82 15.14
N ARG A 616 -17.58 6.84 16.41
CA ARG A 616 -17.12 5.66 17.12
C ARG A 616 -18.26 4.65 17.23
N ASP A 617 -17.92 3.37 17.02
CA ASP A 617 -18.90 2.29 17.14
C ASP A 617 -19.49 2.19 18.55
N GLY A 618 -20.79 1.96 18.62
CA GLY A 618 -21.59 1.96 19.86
C GLY A 618 -22.09 3.33 20.32
N ASP A 619 -21.75 4.43 19.64
CA ASP A 619 -22.22 5.78 20.00
C ASP A 619 -23.63 6.09 19.43
N ALA A 620 -24.62 5.35 19.90
CA ALA A 620 -26.01 5.52 19.48
C ALA A 620 -26.60 6.90 19.86
N ALA A 621 -26.10 7.54 20.92
CA ALA A 621 -26.57 8.85 21.36
C ALA A 621 -26.15 9.94 20.37
N THR A 622 -24.87 9.98 20.01
CA THR A 622 -24.36 10.90 18.99
C THR A 622 -24.97 10.61 17.64
N CYS A 623 -25.15 9.34 17.26
CA CYS A 623 -25.76 8.99 15.99
C CYS A 623 -27.18 9.57 15.84
N LYS A 624 -28.01 9.45 16.89
CA LYS A 624 -29.37 10.03 16.90
C LYS A 624 -29.34 11.56 16.85
N ALA A 625 -28.46 12.19 17.62
CA ALA A 625 -28.32 13.65 17.65
C ALA A 625 -27.90 14.19 16.27
N VAL A 626 -26.86 13.63 15.66
CA VAL A 626 -26.38 14.05 14.33
C VAL A 626 -27.45 13.85 13.26
N ARG A 627 -28.20 12.74 13.27
CA ARG A 627 -29.33 12.53 12.33
C ARG A 627 -30.42 13.60 12.48
N ALA A 628 -30.76 13.98 13.71
CA ALA A 628 -31.73 15.04 13.97
C ALA A 628 -31.24 16.39 13.45
N VAL A 629 -29.95 16.71 13.67
CA VAL A 629 -29.32 17.92 13.10
C VAL A 629 -29.39 17.90 11.58
N ILE A 630 -29.00 16.81 10.91
CA ILE A 630 -29.05 16.72 9.45
C ILE A 630 -30.48 17.02 8.95
N ALA A 631 -31.50 16.40 9.56
CA ALA A 631 -32.90 16.63 9.16
C ALA A 631 -33.31 18.11 9.31
N ASP A 632 -32.94 18.77 10.40
CA ASP A 632 -33.20 20.20 10.63
C ASP A 632 -32.50 21.10 9.59
N LEU A 633 -31.26 20.78 9.21
CA LEU A 633 -30.52 21.56 8.22
C LEU A 633 -31.17 21.54 6.82
N TYR A 634 -31.84 20.44 6.45
CA TYR A 634 -32.66 20.43 5.24
C TYR A 634 -33.97 21.19 5.44
N GLN A 635 -34.65 20.99 6.58
CA GLN A 635 -35.93 21.66 6.86
C GLN A 635 -35.82 23.19 6.90
N THR A 636 -34.71 23.72 7.40
CA THR A 636 -34.42 25.17 7.49
C THR A 636 -33.85 25.76 6.19
N GLY A 637 -33.69 24.94 5.14
CA GLY A 637 -33.09 25.32 3.87
C GLY A 637 -31.60 25.68 3.98
N PHE A 638 -30.92 25.29 5.06
CA PHE A 638 -29.50 25.54 5.23
C PHE A 638 -28.69 24.83 4.14
N MET A 639 -29.00 23.56 3.88
CA MET A 639 -28.29 22.78 2.85
C MET A 639 -28.42 23.39 1.45
N GLU A 640 -29.60 23.87 1.07
CA GLU A 640 -29.82 24.54 -0.22
C GLU A 640 -28.97 25.80 -0.35
N ARG A 641 -28.96 26.68 0.68
CA ARG A 641 -28.14 27.89 0.68
C ARG A 641 -26.65 27.56 0.64
N LEU A 642 -26.23 26.55 1.39
CA LEU A 642 -24.84 26.10 1.45
C LEU A 642 -24.36 25.60 0.08
N LEU A 643 -25.11 24.69 -0.55
CA LEU A 643 -24.80 24.13 -1.86
C LEU A 643 -24.81 25.21 -2.95
N THR A 644 -25.78 26.12 -2.92
CA THR A 644 -25.86 27.26 -3.85
C THR A 644 -24.65 28.19 -3.69
N SER A 645 -24.27 28.50 -2.46
CA SER A 645 -23.12 29.36 -2.17
C SER A 645 -21.79 28.75 -2.63
N GLN A 646 -21.63 27.42 -2.50
CA GLN A 646 -20.38 26.74 -2.83
C GLN A 646 -20.27 26.42 -4.33
N PHE A 647 -21.38 26.03 -4.98
CA PHE A 647 -21.36 25.45 -6.33
C PHE A 647 -22.15 26.25 -7.37
N GLY A 648 -22.77 27.38 -7.03
CA GLY A 648 -23.65 28.15 -7.93
C GLY A 648 -23.00 28.73 -9.19
N LYS A 649 -21.67 28.62 -9.34
CA LYS A 649 -20.94 29.00 -10.57
C LYS A 649 -21.00 27.91 -11.65
N VAL A 650 -21.27 26.67 -11.27
CA VAL A 650 -21.37 25.50 -12.13
C VAL A 650 -22.84 25.30 -12.51
N ASP A 651 -23.14 24.92 -13.75
CA ASP A 651 -24.48 24.43 -14.12
C ASP A 651 -24.64 23.02 -13.53
N PHE A 652 -25.01 22.99 -12.25
CA PHE A 652 -25.14 21.80 -11.42
C PHE A 652 -26.44 21.89 -10.63
N LYS A 653 -27.24 20.83 -10.69
CA LYS A 653 -28.49 20.70 -9.93
C LYS A 653 -28.27 19.74 -8.76
N PRO A 654 -27.90 20.26 -7.56
CA PRO A 654 -27.65 19.40 -6.42
C PRO A 654 -28.93 18.68 -5.95
N GLU A 655 -28.76 17.56 -5.23
CA GLU A 655 -29.88 16.88 -4.58
C GLU A 655 -30.27 17.64 -3.31
N LEU A 656 -31.50 18.19 -3.30
CA LEU A 656 -32.02 18.99 -2.19
C LEU A 656 -33.03 18.24 -1.34
N LYS A 657 -33.43 17.03 -1.74
CA LYS A 657 -34.28 16.19 -0.92
C LYS A 657 -33.50 15.65 0.28
N VAL A 658 -34.16 15.60 1.42
CA VAL A 658 -33.63 14.93 2.61
C VAL A 658 -33.29 13.49 2.24
N PRO A 659 -32.03 13.05 2.43
CA PRO A 659 -31.66 11.66 2.17
C PRO A 659 -32.40 10.70 3.09
N ALA A 660 -32.67 9.48 2.61
CA ALA A 660 -33.24 8.42 3.44
C ALA A 660 -32.21 8.02 4.51
N MET A 661 -32.49 8.39 5.77
CA MET A 661 -31.57 8.18 6.89
C MET A 661 -31.39 6.71 7.22
N GLU A 662 -30.15 6.26 7.38
CA GLU A 662 -29.82 4.94 7.90
C GLU A 662 -30.12 4.85 9.40
N THR A 663 -30.33 3.63 9.89
CA THR A 663 -30.54 3.39 11.32
C THR A 663 -29.24 3.56 12.11
N CYS A 664 -29.37 4.14 13.30
CA CYS A 664 -28.49 3.83 14.42
C CYS A 664 -29.02 2.52 15.03
#